data_AF-H0JU98-F1
#
_entry.id   AF-H0JU98-F1
#
_cell.length_a   1.000
_cell.length_b   1.000
_cell.length_c   1.000
_cell.angle_alpha   90.00
_cell.angle_beta   90.00
_cell.angle_gamma   90.00
#
_symmetry.space_group_name_H-M   'P 1'
#
loop_
_entity.id
_entity.type
_entity.pdbx_description
1 polymer ?
#
loop_
_entity_poly.entity_id
_entity_poly.type
_entity_poly.pdbx_seq_one_letter_code
_entity_poly.pdbx_strand_id
1 'polypeptide(L)'
;MAHTRRERPRSSSAADEVFLKAFPALVVAAYLPTIAYNTGGGADPTWNPIGLIFALGFGSTSWPAGATTILVLELVLLAALAGAGWWALRRFGVLETVKGKQFEQRIDRLARTMVDPKEVDEADPKYLAASTDRLAPAIPTNHPGYLGIPLGHTVVGDRTLRMTWEFVAIAFAGARMGKSASFAIPAICHAPGAALVASNRGDVYSHTVGIRRETGRVWVFDLQGVSTGNRQERASFWFNPLRTVTDLPSAAAVCGYFISAATDAGARVDAYFDGNARDLFASYLLAAALVGGDIRHVVEWLTHTQSQIPPAVLEQYGYPELARTMRGKQSVNAKQRDGFYDMARRFLSPLDEPRYAEAVLPNRRVVIGTDTHGQVTITPGQHVHDLPEFIADEFVTRTDTMYALSKDGPGSSSAISSALVGQILTCAEEYSEQQESERMPIPLTAVLDEAANICKIEDLPRWYSHFGGRGIILITFFQSPSQGEKIWGREAFKSMVDACSVIWYGGNVEDDAFLSGLVDAVGTHYVDTESRSRSAGFFTSSQASVSNNWQKENVFEKRDLRALPKTRALVTIGGSTPILVRKAFWGDSLFADAIRQSKQESKQHAPAQQKALPVGESEWSAVVSDMVVPSEDQAETAPIPLEPPPETSRADRLFHSEFLAKD
;
A
#
# COMPACT_ATOMS: atom_id res chain seq x y z
N MET A 1 10.29 14.72 -46.50
CA MET A 1 9.55 13.75 -45.67
C MET A 1 10.07 12.35 -45.99
N ALA A 2 10.91 11.80 -45.12
CA ALA A 2 11.29 10.40 -45.17
C ALA A 2 11.20 9.88 -43.73
N HIS A 3 10.14 9.12 -43.44
CA HIS A 3 9.93 8.47 -42.16
C HIS A 3 11.02 7.40 -41.97
N THR A 4 12.05 7.71 -41.21
CA THR A 4 12.98 6.71 -40.67
C THR A 4 12.32 5.98 -39.52
N ARG A 5 11.63 4.88 -39.86
CA ARG A 5 11.12 3.90 -38.91
C ARG A 5 12.32 3.24 -38.22
N ARG A 6 12.60 3.63 -36.97
CA ARG A 6 13.60 2.96 -36.11
C ARG A 6 13.09 1.57 -35.74
N GLU A 7 13.60 0.55 -36.42
CA GLU A 7 13.54 -0.83 -35.91
C GLU A 7 14.60 -1.01 -34.81
N ARG A 8 14.17 -1.59 -33.67
CA ARG A 8 15.03 -1.95 -32.54
C ARG A 8 16.01 -3.07 -32.90
N PRO A 9 17.14 -3.19 -32.18
CA PRO A 9 18.08 -4.28 -32.42
C PRO A 9 17.40 -5.62 -32.13
N ARG A 10 17.26 -6.44 -33.18
CA ARG A 10 17.09 -7.88 -33.02
C ARG A 10 18.43 -8.42 -32.51
N SER A 11 18.47 -8.81 -31.24
CA SER A 11 19.56 -9.64 -30.71
C SER A 11 19.83 -10.80 -31.67
N SER A 12 21.10 -11.07 -31.96
CA SER A 12 21.55 -12.21 -32.75
C SER A 12 21.00 -13.51 -32.15
N SER A 13 19.94 -14.01 -32.78
CA SER A 13 19.34 -15.34 -32.60
C SER A 13 17.99 -15.43 -33.34
N ALA A 14 17.39 -14.32 -33.81
CA ALA A 14 16.09 -14.40 -34.48
C ALA A 14 16.10 -15.28 -35.76
N ALA A 15 17.19 -15.34 -36.51
CA ALA A 15 17.28 -16.22 -37.68
C ALA A 15 17.40 -17.69 -37.26
N ASP A 16 18.26 -17.99 -36.28
CA ASP A 16 18.48 -19.35 -35.78
C ASP A 16 17.28 -19.89 -35.00
N GLU A 17 16.60 -19.06 -34.20
CA GLU A 17 15.34 -19.42 -33.54
C GLU A 17 14.20 -19.62 -34.54
N VAL A 18 14.11 -18.79 -35.58
CA VAL A 18 13.10 -18.97 -36.63
C VAL A 18 13.38 -20.24 -37.41
N PHE A 19 14.63 -20.54 -37.71
CA PHE A 19 15.01 -21.78 -38.39
C PHE A 19 14.73 -23.00 -37.50
N LEU A 20 15.11 -22.97 -36.22
CA LEU A 20 14.89 -24.05 -35.26
C LEU A 20 13.39 -24.28 -34.98
N LYS A 21 12.57 -23.22 -34.95
CA LYS A 21 11.12 -23.31 -34.76
C LYS A 21 10.38 -23.70 -36.04
N ALA A 22 10.88 -23.33 -37.22
CA ALA A 22 10.27 -23.65 -38.51
C ALA A 22 10.69 -25.02 -39.06
N PHE A 23 11.85 -25.55 -38.67
CA PHE A 23 12.39 -26.82 -39.16
C PHE A 23 11.43 -28.02 -38.96
N PRO A 24 10.80 -28.23 -37.79
CA PRO A 24 9.85 -29.32 -37.61
C PRO A 24 8.63 -29.17 -38.53
N ALA A 25 8.13 -27.94 -38.71
CA ALA A 25 7.00 -27.66 -39.58
C ALA A 25 7.34 -27.87 -41.05
N LEU A 26 8.54 -27.50 -41.47
CA LEU A 26 9.07 -27.75 -42.83
C LEU A 26 9.24 -29.24 -43.10
N VAL A 27 9.74 -30.01 -42.13
CA VAL A 27 9.85 -31.47 -42.25
C VAL A 27 8.47 -32.10 -42.39
N VAL A 28 7.50 -31.74 -41.54
CA VAL A 28 6.13 -32.27 -41.64
C VAL A 28 5.49 -31.89 -42.98
N ALA A 29 5.63 -30.63 -43.42
CA ALA A 29 5.09 -30.15 -44.68
C ALA A 29 5.70 -30.86 -45.90
N ALA A 30 6.99 -31.20 -45.85
CA ALA A 30 7.66 -31.94 -46.92
C ALA A 30 7.11 -33.36 -47.10
N TYR A 31 6.56 -33.98 -46.05
CA TYR A 31 5.99 -35.33 -46.11
C TYR A 31 4.51 -35.36 -46.53
N LEU A 32 3.77 -34.25 -46.49
CA LEU A 32 2.35 -34.22 -46.91
C LEU A 32 2.16 -34.68 -48.36
N PRO A 33 2.92 -34.22 -49.37
CA PRO A 33 2.80 -34.72 -50.74
C PRO A 33 3.09 -36.23 -50.85
N THR A 34 3.99 -36.73 -50.02
CA THR A 34 4.39 -38.15 -49.99
C THR A 34 3.31 -39.04 -49.40
N ILE A 35 2.68 -38.59 -48.31
CA ILE A 35 1.53 -39.28 -47.69
C ILE A 35 0.36 -39.28 -48.68
N ALA A 36 0.05 -38.14 -49.29
CA ALA A 36 -1.02 -38.00 -50.27
C ALA A 36 -0.78 -38.87 -51.53
N TYR A 37 0.46 -38.96 -52.02
CA TYR A 37 0.81 -39.79 -53.17
C TYR A 37 0.65 -41.30 -52.88
N ASN A 38 1.16 -41.76 -51.74
CA ASN A 38 1.10 -43.18 -51.37
C ASN A 38 -0.33 -43.66 -51.06
N THR A 39 -1.14 -42.81 -50.43
CA THR A 39 -2.53 -43.12 -50.10
C THR A 39 -3.48 -42.89 -51.27
N GLY A 40 -3.11 -42.01 -52.21
CA GLY A 40 -3.90 -41.61 -53.37
C GLY A 40 -3.73 -42.48 -54.61
N GLY A 41 -3.10 -43.65 -54.47
CA GLY A 41 -2.93 -44.63 -55.54
C GLY A 41 -1.69 -44.42 -56.43
N GLY A 42 -0.61 -43.85 -55.89
CA GLY A 42 0.66 -43.70 -56.60
C GLY A 42 1.26 -45.05 -57.00
N ALA A 43 1.82 -45.12 -58.22
CA ALA A 43 2.63 -46.26 -58.64
C ALA A 43 3.99 -46.19 -57.92
N ASP A 44 4.46 -47.32 -57.39
CA ASP A 44 5.70 -47.48 -56.61
C ASP A 44 5.80 -46.53 -55.39
N PRO A 45 5.13 -46.87 -54.27
CA PRO A 45 5.08 -45.99 -53.10
C PRO A 45 6.46 -45.75 -52.50
N THR A 46 6.78 -44.47 -52.27
CA THR A 46 8.04 -44.02 -51.68
C THR A 46 7.76 -43.17 -50.45
N TRP A 47 8.53 -43.35 -49.38
CA TRP A 47 8.44 -42.52 -48.17
C TRP A 47 9.51 -41.42 -48.12
N ASN A 48 10.28 -41.26 -49.19
CA ASN A 48 11.26 -40.19 -49.30
C ASN A 48 10.67 -38.99 -50.06
N PRO A 49 10.41 -37.84 -49.42
CA PRO A 49 9.78 -36.68 -50.06
C PRO A 49 10.64 -36.07 -51.17
N ILE A 50 11.96 -36.09 -51.02
CA ILE A 50 12.89 -35.61 -52.05
C ILE A 50 12.89 -36.58 -53.24
N GLY A 51 12.86 -37.89 -52.95
CA GLY A 51 12.77 -38.93 -53.98
C GLY A 51 11.50 -38.85 -54.82
N LEU A 52 10.35 -38.53 -54.20
CA LEU A 52 9.08 -38.34 -54.91
C LEU A 52 9.12 -37.12 -55.84
N ILE A 53 9.70 -36.00 -55.39
CA ILE A 53 9.85 -34.78 -56.23
C ILE A 53 10.70 -35.08 -57.46
N PHE A 54 11.80 -35.82 -57.30
CA PHE A 54 12.63 -36.23 -58.43
C PHE A 54 11.92 -37.23 -59.35
N ALA A 55 11.18 -38.20 -58.81
CA ALA A 55 10.44 -39.18 -59.61
C ALA A 55 9.32 -38.55 -60.46
N LEU A 56 8.64 -37.52 -59.92
CA LEU A 56 7.66 -36.73 -60.66
C LEU A 56 8.32 -35.79 -61.67
N GLY A 57 9.46 -35.17 -61.31
CA GLY A 57 10.20 -34.24 -62.18
C GLY A 57 10.90 -34.90 -63.36
N PHE A 58 11.41 -36.13 -63.19
CA PHE A 58 12.00 -36.94 -64.26
C PHE A 58 10.97 -37.77 -65.03
N GLY A 59 9.68 -37.70 -64.67
CA GLY A 59 8.59 -38.37 -65.37
C GLY A 59 8.56 -39.90 -65.22
N SER A 60 9.26 -40.45 -64.22
CA SER A 60 9.27 -41.90 -63.95
C SER A 60 7.98 -42.38 -63.28
N THR A 61 7.20 -41.45 -62.72
CA THR A 61 5.89 -41.72 -62.10
C THR A 61 4.91 -40.58 -62.43
N SER A 62 3.61 -40.88 -62.51
CA SER A 62 2.57 -39.89 -62.78
C SER A 62 1.75 -39.58 -61.53
N TRP A 63 1.48 -38.31 -61.25
CA TRP A 63 0.65 -37.90 -60.11
C TRP A 63 -0.83 -38.32 -60.32
N PRO A 64 -1.37 -39.24 -59.50
CA PRO A 64 -2.74 -39.71 -59.67
C PRO A 64 -3.76 -38.69 -59.15
N ALA A 65 -4.96 -38.67 -59.74
CA ALA A 65 -6.03 -37.76 -59.34
C ALA A 65 -6.46 -37.97 -57.86
N GLY A 66 -6.37 -39.20 -57.36
CA GLY A 66 -6.63 -39.53 -55.95
C GLY A 66 -5.68 -38.83 -54.98
N ALA A 67 -4.40 -38.69 -55.34
CA ALA A 67 -3.42 -38.00 -54.50
C ALA A 67 -3.71 -36.50 -54.36
N THR A 68 -4.26 -35.85 -55.39
CA THR A 68 -4.72 -34.46 -55.30
C THR A 68 -5.85 -34.30 -54.29
N THR A 69 -6.82 -35.23 -54.28
CA THR A 69 -7.95 -35.16 -53.34
C THR A 69 -7.52 -35.34 -51.89
N ILE A 70 -6.56 -36.24 -51.63
CA ILE A 70 -6.04 -36.48 -50.29
C ILE A 70 -5.19 -35.30 -49.83
N LEU A 71 -4.34 -34.74 -50.69
CA LEU A 71 -3.54 -33.56 -50.35
C LEU A 71 -4.42 -32.36 -49.99
N VAL A 72 -5.51 -32.14 -50.74
CA VAL A 72 -6.49 -31.07 -50.43
C VAL A 72 -7.17 -31.33 -49.09
N LEU A 73 -7.58 -32.57 -48.80
CA LEU A 73 -8.17 -32.96 -47.51
C LEU A 73 -7.20 -32.73 -46.34
N GLU A 74 -5.94 -33.12 -46.49
CA GLU A 74 -4.88 -32.91 -45.50
C GLU A 74 -4.66 -31.41 -45.22
N LEU A 75 -4.58 -30.59 -46.26
CA LEU A 75 -4.42 -29.14 -46.13
C LEU A 75 -5.64 -28.48 -45.45
N VAL A 76 -6.86 -28.93 -45.78
CA VAL A 76 -8.10 -28.45 -45.14
C VAL A 76 -8.15 -28.86 -43.67
N LEU A 77 -7.77 -30.11 -43.34
CA LEU A 77 -7.69 -30.59 -41.96
C LEU A 77 -6.65 -29.81 -41.15
N LEU A 78 -5.46 -29.57 -41.72
CA LEU A 78 -4.41 -28.76 -41.09
C LEU A 78 -4.86 -27.32 -40.86
N ALA A 79 -5.54 -26.71 -41.83
CA ALA A 79 -6.10 -25.37 -41.68
C ALA A 79 -7.19 -25.32 -40.59
N ALA A 80 -8.05 -26.35 -40.51
CA ALA A 80 -9.07 -26.46 -39.48
C ALA A 80 -8.45 -26.65 -38.08
N LEU A 81 -7.43 -27.50 -37.94
CA LEU A 81 -6.69 -27.71 -36.68
C LEU A 81 -5.92 -26.47 -36.25
N ALA A 82 -5.27 -25.76 -37.19
CA ALA A 82 -4.59 -24.50 -36.92
C ALA A 82 -5.59 -23.41 -36.49
N GLY A 83 -6.74 -23.33 -37.16
CA GLY A 83 -7.84 -22.43 -36.80
C GLY A 83 -8.42 -22.74 -35.42
N ALA A 84 -8.68 -24.01 -35.11
CA ALA A 84 -9.17 -24.47 -33.81
C ALA A 84 -8.15 -24.23 -32.70
N GLY A 85 -6.87 -24.51 -32.95
CA GLY A 85 -5.77 -24.24 -32.02
C GLY A 85 -5.60 -22.76 -31.74
N TRP A 86 -5.63 -21.91 -32.77
CA TRP A 86 -5.58 -20.46 -32.62
C TRP A 86 -6.79 -19.91 -31.85
N TRP A 87 -8.00 -20.40 -32.16
CA TRP A 87 -9.22 -20.04 -31.45
C TRP A 87 -9.18 -20.48 -29.99
N ALA A 88 -8.71 -21.69 -29.69
CA ALA A 88 -8.53 -22.18 -28.32
C ALA A 88 -7.50 -21.36 -27.55
N LEU A 89 -6.32 -21.10 -28.13
CA LEU A 89 -5.28 -20.28 -27.51
C LEU A 89 -5.75 -18.85 -27.22
N ARG A 90 -6.61 -18.30 -28.08
CA ARG A 90 -7.21 -16.96 -27.88
C ARG A 90 -8.33 -16.99 -26.84
N ARG A 91 -9.16 -18.04 -26.81
CA ARG A 91 -10.27 -18.17 -25.84
C ARG A 91 -9.80 -18.50 -24.43
N PHE A 92 -8.67 -19.21 -24.28
CA PHE A 92 -8.06 -19.51 -22.98
C PHE A 92 -6.98 -18.50 -22.55
N GLY A 93 -6.79 -17.39 -23.29
CA GLY A 93 -5.92 -16.27 -22.87
C GLY A 93 -4.41 -16.56 -22.86
N VAL A 94 -3.97 -17.71 -23.37
CA VAL A 94 -2.56 -18.17 -23.30
C VAL A 94 -1.60 -17.22 -24.03
N LEU A 95 -2.03 -16.61 -25.15
CA LEU A 95 -1.23 -15.60 -25.87
C LEU A 95 -0.95 -14.35 -25.03
N GLU A 96 -1.90 -13.94 -24.17
CA GLU A 96 -1.70 -12.78 -23.29
C GLU A 96 -0.73 -13.12 -22.16
N THR A 97 -0.80 -14.35 -21.64
CA THR A 97 0.12 -14.84 -20.60
C THR A 97 1.56 -14.95 -21.11
N VAL A 98 1.77 -15.42 -22.35
CA VAL A 98 3.11 -15.53 -22.94
C VAL A 98 3.73 -14.16 -23.21
N LYS A 99 2.96 -13.20 -23.73
CA LYS A 99 3.42 -11.81 -23.92
C LYS A 99 3.74 -11.13 -22.58
N GLY A 100 2.93 -11.37 -21.54
CA GLY A 100 3.18 -10.89 -20.19
C GLY A 100 4.51 -11.41 -19.63
N LYS A 101 4.79 -12.71 -19.77
CA LYS A 101 6.06 -13.33 -19.36
C LYS A 101 7.27 -12.78 -20.11
N GLN A 102 7.15 -12.54 -21.43
CA GLN A 102 8.23 -11.93 -22.21
C GLN A 102 8.54 -10.49 -21.78
N PHE A 103 7.51 -9.71 -21.45
CA PHE A 103 7.68 -8.35 -20.95
C PHE A 103 8.28 -8.34 -19.54
N GLU A 104 7.82 -9.21 -18.64
CA GLU A 104 8.38 -9.39 -17.30
C GLU A 104 9.87 -9.77 -17.36
N GLN A 105 10.25 -10.72 -18.21
CA GLN A 105 11.66 -11.09 -18.43
C GLN A 105 12.51 -9.92 -18.95
N ARG A 106 11.93 -9.02 -19.76
CA ARG A 106 12.64 -7.82 -20.24
C ARG A 106 12.89 -6.85 -19.09
N ILE A 107 11.88 -6.58 -18.27
CA ILE A 107 11.97 -5.70 -17.11
C ILE A 107 12.96 -6.27 -16.08
N ASP A 108 12.93 -7.57 -15.84
CA ASP A 108 13.87 -8.25 -14.95
C ASP A 108 15.32 -8.17 -15.46
N ARG A 109 15.53 -8.16 -16.78
CA ARG A 109 16.86 -7.95 -17.35
C ARG A 109 17.38 -6.53 -17.11
N LEU A 110 16.50 -5.53 -17.21
CA LEU A 110 16.84 -4.13 -16.90
C LEU A 110 17.15 -3.94 -15.42
N ALA A 111 16.61 -4.78 -14.52
CA ALA A 111 16.97 -4.75 -13.12
C ALA A 111 18.45 -5.06 -12.86
N ARG A 112 19.13 -5.78 -13.76
CA ARG A 112 20.57 -6.07 -13.65
C ARG A 112 21.45 -4.83 -13.87
N THR A 113 20.89 -3.77 -14.43
CA THR A 113 21.58 -2.49 -14.64
C THR A 113 21.22 -1.46 -13.58
N MET A 114 20.47 -1.85 -12.55
CA MET A 114 20.17 -1.04 -11.36
C MET A 114 21.22 -1.31 -10.27
N VAL A 115 21.10 -0.64 -9.11
CA VAL A 115 21.99 -0.86 -7.97
C VAL A 115 21.97 -2.33 -7.50
N ASP A 116 23.14 -2.85 -7.14
CA ASP A 116 23.27 -4.19 -6.59
C ASP A 116 22.56 -4.24 -5.22
N PRO A 117 21.60 -5.15 -5.01
CA PRO A 117 20.94 -5.33 -3.72
C PRO A 117 21.87 -5.57 -2.53
N LYS A 118 23.13 -5.98 -2.74
CA LYS A 118 24.13 -6.10 -1.66
C LYS A 118 24.63 -4.76 -1.14
N GLU A 119 24.49 -3.69 -1.92
CA GLU A 119 24.88 -2.33 -1.52
C GLU A 119 23.76 -1.60 -0.75
N VAL A 120 22.64 -2.28 -0.53
CA VAL A 120 21.43 -1.72 0.09
C VAL A 120 21.28 -2.37 1.47
N ASP A 121 21.50 -1.56 2.50
CA ASP A 121 21.51 -1.99 3.90
C ASP A 121 20.19 -2.68 4.29
N GLU A 122 19.06 -2.22 3.75
CA GLU A 122 17.72 -2.77 3.98
C GLU A 122 17.47 -4.16 3.38
N ALA A 123 18.43 -4.68 2.62
CA ALA A 123 18.45 -6.04 2.12
C ALA A 123 19.43 -6.96 2.89
N ASP A 124 20.19 -6.41 3.85
CA ASP A 124 21.10 -7.17 4.74
C ASP A 124 20.42 -7.49 6.08
N PRO A 125 20.16 -8.78 6.39
CA PRO A 125 19.61 -9.20 7.68
C PRO A 125 20.43 -8.74 8.90
N LYS A 126 21.76 -8.62 8.78
CA LYS A 126 22.61 -8.19 9.90
C LYS A 126 22.39 -6.72 10.24
N TYR A 127 22.31 -5.88 9.21
CA TYR A 127 21.96 -4.47 9.37
C TYR A 127 20.56 -4.31 9.98
N LEU A 128 19.58 -5.06 9.46
CA LEU A 128 18.21 -5.01 9.96
C LEU A 128 18.10 -5.42 11.43
N ALA A 129 18.79 -6.50 11.85
CA ALA A 129 18.83 -6.93 13.24
C ALA A 129 19.47 -5.87 14.14
N ALA A 130 20.63 -5.33 13.77
CA ALA A 130 21.29 -4.26 14.52
C ALA A 130 20.44 -2.98 14.61
N SER A 131 19.71 -2.65 13.54
CA SER A 131 18.77 -1.53 13.50
C SER A 131 17.61 -1.76 14.48
N THR A 132 17.00 -2.95 14.50
CA THR A 132 15.94 -3.29 15.47
C THR A 132 16.45 -3.29 16.90
N ASP A 133 17.62 -3.88 17.19
CA ASP A 133 18.19 -3.89 18.54
C ASP A 133 18.46 -2.48 19.07
N ARG A 134 18.78 -1.52 18.18
CA ARG A 134 18.96 -0.11 18.53
C ARG A 134 17.64 0.63 18.69
N LEU A 135 16.70 0.45 17.76
CA LEU A 135 15.50 1.29 17.64
C LEU A 135 14.30 0.76 18.44
N ALA A 136 14.22 -0.55 18.62
CA ALA A 136 13.10 -1.25 19.23
C ALA A 136 13.58 -2.55 19.94
N PRO A 137 14.46 -2.44 20.95
CA PRO A 137 15.05 -3.60 21.65
C PRO A 137 14.03 -4.50 22.35
N ALA A 138 12.81 -4.00 22.58
CA ALA A 138 11.72 -4.77 23.18
C ALA A 138 11.11 -5.80 22.21
N ILE A 139 11.42 -5.76 20.91
CA ILE A 139 10.94 -6.75 19.94
C ILE A 139 11.74 -8.05 20.09
N PRO A 140 11.09 -9.19 20.39
CA PRO A 140 11.77 -10.48 20.46
C PRO A 140 12.41 -10.89 19.12
N THR A 141 13.57 -11.52 19.15
CA THR A 141 14.30 -11.98 17.94
C THR A 141 13.52 -13.02 17.11
N ASN A 142 12.62 -13.77 17.76
CA ASN A 142 11.74 -14.73 17.10
C ASN A 142 10.45 -14.11 16.53
N HIS A 143 10.19 -12.82 16.80
CA HIS A 143 9.02 -12.14 16.25
C HIS A 143 9.18 -11.98 14.74
N PRO A 144 8.15 -12.23 13.91
CA PRO A 144 8.25 -12.11 12.45
C PRO A 144 8.69 -10.72 11.99
N GLY A 145 8.28 -9.69 12.72
CA GLY A 145 8.66 -8.30 12.49
C GLY A 145 10.05 -7.91 13.00
N TYR A 146 10.82 -8.82 13.61
CA TYR A 146 12.14 -8.46 14.16
C TYR A 146 13.05 -7.83 13.09
N LEU A 147 13.06 -8.33 11.86
CA LEU A 147 13.83 -7.74 10.75
C LEU A 147 13.11 -6.59 10.02
N GLY A 148 11.97 -6.11 10.53
CA GLY A 148 11.14 -5.09 9.90
C GLY A 148 10.07 -5.64 8.96
N ILE A 149 9.44 -4.74 8.18
CA ILE A 149 8.29 -5.06 7.32
C ILE A 149 8.76 -5.33 5.88
N PRO A 150 8.38 -6.44 5.24
CA PRO A 150 8.79 -6.75 3.87
C PRO A 150 8.17 -5.83 2.82
N LEU A 151 9.02 -5.27 1.95
CA LEU A 151 8.66 -4.44 0.79
C LEU A 151 8.61 -5.25 -0.52
N GLY A 152 9.31 -6.38 -0.56
CA GLY A 152 9.40 -7.30 -1.69
C GLY A 152 10.71 -8.09 -1.71
N HIS A 153 10.90 -8.93 -2.72
CA HIS A 153 12.13 -9.66 -2.98
C HIS A 153 12.87 -9.05 -4.16
N THR A 154 14.14 -8.71 -4.04
CA THR A 154 14.91 -8.11 -5.13
C THR A 154 14.98 -9.06 -6.31
N VAL A 155 14.73 -8.56 -7.52
CA VAL A 155 14.74 -9.41 -8.73
C VAL A 155 16.13 -9.98 -8.99
N VAL A 156 17.16 -9.22 -8.63
CA VAL A 156 18.56 -9.67 -8.62
C VAL A 156 18.88 -10.22 -7.23
N GLY A 157 19.39 -11.44 -7.14
CA GLY A 157 19.85 -12.04 -5.87
C GLY A 157 18.77 -12.50 -4.88
N ASP A 158 17.47 -12.30 -5.17
CA ASP A 158 16.31 -12.78 -4.37
C ASP A 158 16.37 -12.43 -2.86
N ARG A 159 17.00 -11.29 -2.52
CA ARG A 159 17.06 -10.80 -1.15
C ARG A 159 15.72 -10.16 -0.76
N THR A 160 15.29 -10.35 0.49
CA THR A 160 14.07 -9.70 0.96
C THR A 160 14.39 -8.29 1.45
N LEU A 161 13.88 -7.29 0.73
CA LEU A 161 13.99 -5.89 1.10
C LEU A 161 12.97 -5.57 2.18
N ARG A 162 13.39 -4.96 3.29
CA ARG A 162 12.51 -4.61 4.42
C ARG A 162 12.65 -3.14 4.81
N MET A 163 11.57 -2.55 5.32
CA MET A 163 11.65 -1.26 6.01
C MET A 163 11.89 -1.46 7.51
N THR A 164 12.77 -0.65 8.08
CA THR A 164 13.14 -0.66 9.50
C THR A 164 12.08 0.05 10.37
N TRP A 165 12.20 -0.07 11.69
CA TRP A 165 11.30 0.53 12.68
C TRP A 165 11.50 2.04 12.92
N GLU A 166 12.08 2.73 11.94
CA GLU A 166 12.12 4.20 11.84
C GLU A 166 11.56 4.72 10.51
N PHE A 167 11.27 3.83 9.56
CA PHE A 167 10.84 4.24 8.23
C PHE A 167 9.33 4.46 8.16
N VAL A 168 8.93 5.49 7.43
CA VAL A 168 7.55 5.71 6.99
C VAL A 168 7.46 5.48 5.49
N ALA A 169 6.31 5.02 5.01
CA ALA A 169 6.13 4.58 3.63
C ALA A 169 4.91 5.20 2.96
N ILE A 170 5.04 5.46 1.66
CA ILE A 170 3.93 5.81 0.77
C ILE A 170 3.92 4.80 -0.38
N ALA A 171 2.78 4.16 -0.58
CA ALA A 171 2.58 3.21 -1.66
C ALA A 171 1.68 3.80 -2.76
N PHE A 172 2.23 3.98 -3.96
CA PHE A 172 1.51 4.41 -5.16
C PHE A 172 1.23 3.22 -6.07
N ALA A 173 -0.04 2.84 -6.22
CA ALA A 173 -0.42 1.77 -7.13
C ALA A 173 -1.88 1.88 -7.57
N GLY A 174 -2.11 1.80 -8.88
CA GLY A 174 -3.46 1.80 -9.44
C GLY A 174 -4.31 0.63 -8.93
N ALA A 175 -5.62 0.71 -9.18
CA ALA A 175 -6.56 -0.33 -8.77
C ALA A 175 -6.13 -1.72 -9.27
N ARG A 176 -6.27 -2.74 -8.39
CA ARG A 176 -5.97 -4.16 -8.68
C ARG A 176 -4.49 -4.45 -8.97
N MET A 177 -3.56 -3.61 -8.53
CA MET A 177 -2.10 -3.85 -8.61
C MET A 177 -1.51 -4.56 -7.38
N GLY A 178 -2.36 -5.02 -6.44
CA GLY A 178 -1.93 -5.85 -5.32
C GLY A 178 -1.43 -5.10 -4.08
N LYS A 179 -1.57 -3.77 -3.99
CA LYS A 179 -1.10 -2.95 -2.86
C LYS A 179 -1.44 -3.53 -1.47
N SER A 180 -2.70 -3.92 -1.27
CA SER A 180 -3.13 -4.48 0.01
C SER A 180 -2.61 -5.91 0.21
N ALA A 181 -2.58 -6.72 -0.86
CA ALA A 181 -2.18 -8.12 -0.80
C ALA A 181 -0.66 -8.34 -0.67
N SER A 182 0.16 -7.39 -1.11
CA SER A 182 1.61 -7.53 -1.12
C SER A 182 2.35 -6.56 -0.21
N PHE A 183 1.66 -5.62 0.43
CA PHE A 183 2.30 -4.69 1.35
C PHE A 183 1.44 -4.42 2.60
N ALA A 184 0.17 -4.01 2.47
CA ALA A 184 -0.66 -3.70 3.64
C ALA A 184 -0.88 -4.92 4.57
N ILE A 185 -1.28 -6.06 4.02
CA ILE A 185 -1.50 -7.30 4.79
C ILE A 185 -0.18 -7.79 5.43
N PRO A 186 0.95 -7.91 4.69
CA PRO A 186 2.24 -8.20 5.30
C PRO A 186 2.63 -7.23 6.42
N ALA A 187 2.44 -5.92 6.25
CA ALA A 187 2.75 -4.93 7.28
C ALA A 187 1.97 -5.18 8.58
N ILE A 188 0.67 -5.48 8.49
CA ILE A 188 -0.16 -5.79 9.68
C ILE A 188 0.29 -7.09 10.35
N CYS A 189 0.64 -8.12 9.56
CA CYS A 189 1.08 -9.41 10.11
C CYS A 189 2.45 -9.31 10.81
N HIS A 190 3.30 -8.37 10.39
CA HIS A 190 4.63 -8.15 10.98
C HIS A 190 4.64 -7.09 12.10
N ALA A 191 3.50 -6.45 12.42
CA ALA A 191 3.43 -5.41 13.43
C ALA A 191 3.73 -5.96 14.85
N PRO A 192 4.77 -5.50 15.55
CA PRO A 192 5.16 -6.03 16.86
C PRO A 192 4.29 -5.48 17.99
N GLY A 193 3.85 -4.23 17.88
CA GLY A 193 3.02 -3.56 18.88
C GLY A 193 1.59 -3.37 18.40
N ALA A 194 1.01 -2.26 18.84
CA ALA A 194 -0.30 -1.82 18.40
C ALA A 194 -0.36 -1.66 16.87
N ALA A 195 -1.46 -2.09 16.26
CA ALA A 195 -1.69 -1.93 14.84
C ALA A 195 -2.97 -1.11 14.58
N LEU A 196 -2.83 -0.02 13.82
CA LEU A 196 -3.95 0.82 13.40
C LEU A 196 -4.20 0.60 11.91
N VAL A 197 -5.39 0.16 11.56
CA VAL A 197 -5.76 -0.19 10.19
C VAL A 197 -6.98 0.61 9.77
N ALA A 198 -6.80 1.55 8.85
CA ALA A 198 -7.91 2.23 8.19
C ALA A 198 -8.14 1.60 6.81
N SER A 199 -9.38 1.20 6.50
CA SER A 199 -9.71 0.63 5.18
C SER A 199 -11.20 0.73 4.84
N ASN A 200 -11.52 0.86 3.55
CA ASN A 200 -12.89 0.93 3.04
C ASN A 200 -13.40 -0.42 2.54
N ARG A 201 -12.58 -1.47 2.71
CA ARG A 201 -12.87 -2.84 2.31
C ARG A 201 -12.62 -3.77 3.48
N GLY A 202 -13.48 -4.79 3.61
CA GLY A 202 -13.32 -5.84 4.61
C GLY A 202 -12.23 -6.87 4.28
N ASP A 203 -11.51 -6.72 3.15
CA ASP A 203 -10.46 -7.67 2.77
C ASP A 203 -9.28 -7.59 3.74
N VAL A 204 -8.69 -6.42 3.98
CA VAL A 204 -7.58 -6.28 4.93
C VAL A 204 -7.93 -6.84 6.30
N TYR A 205 -9.12 -6.53 6.82
CA TYR A 205 -9.66 -7.10 8.06
C TYR A 205 -9.73 -8.63 8.03
N SER A 206 -10.48 -9.20 7.07
CA SER A 206 -10.69 -10.66 7.00
C SER A 206 -9.40 -11.46 6.83
N HIS A 207 -8.37 -10.89 6.19
CA HIS A 207 -7.08 -11.58 6.01
C HIS A 207 -6.20 -11.52 7.26
N THR A 208 -6.38 -10.54 8.15
CA THR A 208 -5.43 -10.29 9.25
C THR A 208 -6.01 -10.46 10.65
N VAL A 209 -7.33 -10.46 10.81
CA VAL A 209 -7.99 -10.53 12.13
C VAL A 209 -7.64 -11.78 12.92
N GLY A 210 -7.54 -12.95 12.28
CA GLY A 210 -7.18 -14.20 12.96
C GLY A 210 -5.78 -14.13 13.57
N ILE A 211 -4.81 -13.64 12.81
CA ILE A 211 -3.42 -13.45 13.26
C ILE A 211 -3.35 -12.42 14.38
N ARG A 212 -4.02 -11.28 14.22
CA ARG A 212 -3.98 -10.22 15.24
C ARG A 212 -4.66 -10.59 16.55
N ARG A 213 -5.61 -11.53 16.54
CA ARG A 213 -6.22 -12.10 17.75
C ARG A 213 -5.27 -12.98 18.55
N GLU A 214 -4.25 -13.55 17.93
CA GLU A 214 -3.20 -14.32 18.64
C GLU A 214 -2.22 -13.38 19.36
N THR A 215 -2.03 -12.16 18.83
CA THR A 215 -1.09 -11.18 19.39
C THR A 215 -1.69 -10.23 20.41
N GLY A 216 -2.99 -9.91 20.33
CA GLY A 216 -3.63 -8.92 21.19
C GLY A 216 -5.13 -8.78 20.97
N ARG A 217 -5.77 -7.82 21.66
CA ARG A 217 -7.21 -7.59 21.50
C ARG A 217 -7.49 -6.87 20.19
N VAL A 218 -8.51 -7.33 19.47
CA VAL A 218 -8.96 -6.69 18.24
C VAL A 218 -10.21 -5.84 18.49
N TRP A 219 -10.13 -4.59 18.07
CA TRP A 219 -11.18 -3.58 18.07
C TRP A 219 -11.61 -3.33 16.63
N VAL A 220 -12.91 -3.43 16.36
CA VAL A 220 -13.48 -3.21 15.02
C VAL A 220 -14.46 -2.06 15.09
N PHE A 221 -14.03 -0.90 14.58
CA PHE A 221 -14.87 0.27 14.43
C PHE A 221 -15.49 0.27 13.04
N ASP A 222 -16.65 -0.37 12.90
CA ASP A 222 -17.36 -0.54 11.64
C ASP A 222 -18.84 -0.19 11.79
N LEU A 223 -19.17 1.09 11.60
CA LEU A 223 -20.54 1.58 11.74
C LEU A 223 -21.41 1.34 10.49
N GLN A 224 -20.80 0.86 9.39
CA GLN A 224 -21.45 0.73 8.08
C GLN A 224 -21.52 -0.73 7.60
N GLY A 225 -21.04 -1.70 8.39
CA GLY A 225 -20.96 -3.11 8.01
C GLY A 225 -20.05 -3.34 6.80
N VAL A 226 -18.91 -2.67 6.74
CA VAL A 226 -17.85 -2.91 5.75
C VAL A 226 -17.33 -4.35 5.82
N SER A 227 -17.16 -4.86 7.03
CA SER A 227 -16.65 -6.20 7.34
C SER A 227 -17.75 -7.27 7.28
N THR A 228 -18.94 -7.00 7.81
CA THR A 228 -20.04 -7.96 7.93
C THR A 228 -20.99 -7.96 6.73
N GLY A 229 -21.02 -6.87 5.96
CA GLY A 229 -22.03 -6.62 4.93
C GLY A 229 -23.38 -6.16 5.49
N ASN A 230 -23.54 -6.12 6.82
CA ASN A 230 -24.74 -5.65 7.48
C ASN A 230 -24.72 -4.13 7.66
N ARG A 231 -25.45 -3.39 6.82
CA ARG A 231 -25.52 -1.91 6.91
C ARG A 231 -26.07 -1.39 8.25
N GLN A 232 -26.73 -2.25 9.02
CA GLN A 232 -27.30 -1.95 10.33
C GLN A 232 -26.39 -2.40 11.49
N GLU A 233 -25.11 -2.70 11.22
CA GLU A 233 -24.11 -2.99 12.25
C GLU A 233 -24.12 -1.90 13.33
N ARG A 234 -23.90 -2.32 14.58
CA ARG A 234 -23.74 -1.43 15.75
C ARG A 234 -22.32 -1.57 16.28
N ALA A 235 -21.83 -0.50 16.92
CA ALA A 235 -20.53 -0.53 17.55
C ALA A 235 -20.50 -1.55 18.69
N SER A 236 -19.37 -2.23 18.86
CA SER A 236 -19.13 -3.17 19.96
C SER A 236 -18.45 -2.50 21.17
N PHE A 237 -18.11 -1.23 21.04
CA PHE A 237 -17.51 -0.36 22.05
C PHE A 237 -17.86 1.09 21.69
N TRP A 238 -17.65 2.00 22.62
CA TRP A 238 -17.71 3.44 22.35
C TRP A 238 -16.35 4.07 22.68
N PHE A 239 -16.04 5.24 22.12
CA PHE A 239 -14.86 6.02 22.53
C PHE A 239 -15.27 7.47 22.76
N ASN A 240 -14.58 8.18 23.63
CA ASN A 240 -14.86 9.59 23.88
C ASN A 240 -13.98 10.50 22.99
N PRO A 241 -14.52 11.19 21.96
CA PRO A 241 -13.74 12.10 21.12
C PRO A 241 -13.15 13.28 21.90
N LEU A 242 -13.72 13.62 23.07
CA LEU A 242 -13.28 14.72 23.92
C LEU A 242 -12.21 14.31 24.94
N ARG A 243 -11.82 13.03 24.99
CA ARG A 243 -10.93 12.50 26.04
C ARG A 243 -9.58 13.20 26.10
N THR A 244 -9.01 13.57 24.95
CA THR A 244 -7.73 14.28 24.84
C THR A 244 -7.87 15.79 24.93
N VAL A 245 -9.09 16.33 25.04
CA VAL A 245 -9.34 17.78 25.07
C VAL A 245 -9.15 18.30 26.49
N THR A 246 -8.02 18.95 26.73
CA THR A 246 -7.67 19.56 28.04
C THR A 246 -7.54 21.08 27.95
N ASP A 247 -7.32 21.60 26.74
CA ASP A 247 -7.08 23.00 26.45
C ASP A 247 -7.55 23.38 25.03
N LEU A 248 -7.37 24.64 24.65
CA LEU A 248 -7.82 25.12 23.34
C LEU A 248 -7.03 24.50 22.16
N PRO A 249 -5.69 24.34 22.22
CA PRO A 249 -4.94 23.60 21.20
C PRO A 249 -5.43 22.15 20.98
N SER A 250 -5.61 21.37 22.03
CA SER A 250 -6.13 20.00 21.93
C SER A 250 -7.57 19.97 21.40
N ALA A 251 -8.41 20.93 21.79
CA ALA A 251 -9.75 21.10 21.19
C ALA A 251 -9.68 21.41 19.70
N ALA A 252 -8.72 22.24 19.26
CA ALA A 252 -8.53 22.59 17.86
C ALA A 252 -8.01 21.40 17.02
N ALA A 253 -7.21 20.50 17.61
CA ALA A 253 -6.78 19.26 16.99
C ALA A 253 -7.99 18.32 16.74
N VAL A 254 -8.80 18.07 17.78
CA VAL A 254 -10.03 17.25 17.64
C VAL A 254 -11.00 17.86 16.63
N CYS A 255 -11.16 19.19 16.67
CA CYS A 255 -11.94 19.94 15.68
C CYS A 255 -11.47 19.66 14.24
N GLY A 256 -10.15 19.65 14.01
CA GLY A 256 -9.54 19.32 12.73
C GLY A 256 -10.00 17.96 12.19
N TYR A 257 -10.04 16.92 13.02
CA TYR A 257 -10.45 15.57 12.58
C TYR A 257 -11.89 15.51 12.06
N PHE A 258 -12.82 16.25 12.68
CA PHE A 258 -14.21 16.32 12.24
C PHE A 258 -14.37 17.18 10.98
N ILE A 259 -13.67 18.32 10.92
CA ILE A 259 -13.73 19.25 9.78
C ILE A 259 -13.23 18.56 8.52
N SER A 260 -12.01 18.01 8.53
CA SER A 260 -11.38 17.49 7.33
C SER A 260 -12.12 16.30 6.72
N ALA A 261 -12.87 15.56 7.52
CA ALA A 261 -13.71 14.47 7.05
C ALA A 261 -15.05 14.95 6.44
N ALA A 262 -15.60 16.07 6.94
CA ALA A 262 -16.86 16.66 6.49
C ALA A 262 -16.72 17.52 5.22
N THR A 263 -15.51 17.99 4.89
CA THR A 263 -15.23 18.72 3.65
C THR A 263 -15.06 17.78 2.45
N ASP A 264 -15.89 18.00 1.43
CA ASP A 264 -15.71 17.38 0.12
C ASP A 264 -14.49 17.95 -0.58
N ALA A 265 -13.71 17.08 -1.21
CA ALA A 265 -12.50 17.46 -1.91
C ALA A 265 -12.83 18.35 -3.12
N GLY A 266 -12.57 19.65 -2.99
CA GLY A 266 -12.84 20.68 -4.00
C GLY A 266 -13.96 21.67 -3.67
N ALA A 267 -14.57 21.59 -2.47
CA ALA A 267 -15.47 22.64 -2.01
C ALA A 267 -14.71 23.98 -1.92
N ARG A 268 -15.23 25.05 -2.53
CA ARG A 268 -14.71 26.41 -2.29
C ARG A 268 -14.95 26.75 -0.83
N VAL A 269 -13.90 26.65 -0.04
CA VAL A 269 -13.91 27.03 1.38
C VAL A 269 -13.95 28.55 1.44
N ASP A 270 -15.00 29.12 2.03
CA ASP A 270 -14.99 30.53 2.38
C ASP A 270 -14.17 30.68 3.66
N ALA A 271 -12.90 31.07 3.49
CA ALA A 271 -11.91 31.13 4.57
C ALA A 271 -12.37 31.95 5.79
N TYR A 272 -13.25 32.94 5.59
CA TYR A 272 -13.78 33.76 6.68
C TYR A 272 -14.81 33.02 7.54
N PHE A 273 -15.69 32.23 6.92
CA PHE A 273 -16.69 31.44 7.63
C PHE A 273 -16.10 30.17 8.24
N ASP A 274 -15.11 29.58 7.57
CA ASP A 274 -14.45 28.36 8.05
C ASP A 274 -13.61 28.62 9.31
N GLY A 275 -12.82 29.71 9.33
CA GLY A 275 -12.02 30.07 10.52
C GLY A 275 -12.89 30.38 11.74
N ASN A 276 -13.92 31.20 11.59
CA ASN A 276 -14.80 31.56 12.70
C ASN A 276 -15.60 30.37 13.22
N ALA A 277 -16.08 29.48 12.34
CA ALA A 277 -16.80 28.26 12.69
C ALA A 277 -15.88 27.24 13.36
N ARG A 278 -14.64 27.09 12.90
CA ARG A 278 -13.61 26.23 13.51
C ARG A 278 -13.29 26.67 14.93
N ASP A 279 -13.02 27.96 15.12
CA ASP A 279 -12.75 28.53 16.45
C ASP A 279 -13.95 28.37 17.39
N LEU A 280 -15.16 28.62 16.86
CA LEU A 280 -16.39 28.46 17.61
C LEU A 280 -16.54 27.00 18.06
N PHE A 281 -16.44 26.06 17.11
CA PHE A 281 -16.57 24.63 17.37
C PHE A 281 -15.52 24.13 18.36
N ALA A 282 -14.24 24.51 18.22
CA ALA A 282 -13.19 24.19 19.18
C ALA A 282 -13.51 24.71 20.60
N SER A 283 -14.05 25.93 20.71
CA SER A 283 -14.45 26.49 22.01
C SER A 283 -15.60 25.71 22.66
N TYR A 284 -16.56 25.20 21.87
CA TYR A 284 -17.64 24.35 22.38
C TYR A 284 -17.14 22.95 22.78
N LEU A 285 -16.21 22.36 22.01
CA LEU A 285 -15.56 21.09 22.36
C LEU A 285 -14.83 21.22 23.71
N LEU A 286 -14.05 22.29 23.89
CA LEU A 286 -13.35 22.59 25.14
C LEU A 286 -14.33 22.75 26.31
N ALA A 287 -15.39 23.54 26.13
CA ALA A 287 -16.41 23.72 27.17
C ALA A 287 -17.04 22.38 27.57
N ALA A 288 -17.40 21.53 26.60
CA ALA A 288 -17.97 20.22 26.88
C ALA A 288 -16.96 19.31 27.61
N ALA A 289 -15.69 19.31 27.22
CA ALA A 289 -14.67 18.50 27.87
C ALA A 289 -14.43 18.92 29.34
N LEU A 290 -14.30 20.22 29.60
CA LEU A 290 -14.00 20.77 30.94
C LEU A 290 -15.07 20.42 32.00
N VAL A 291 -16.33 20.39 31.59
CA VAL A 291 -17.47 20.08 32.47
C VAL A 291 -17.80 18.58 32.52
N GLY A 292 -17.00 17.72 31.87
CA GLY A 292 -17.25 16.27 31.80
C GLY A 292 -18.48 15.90 30.95
N GLY A 293 -18.81 16.75 29.97
CA GLY A 293 -19.85 16.52 28.98
C GLY A 293 -19.41 15.57 27.86
N ASP A 294 -20.24 15.48 26.82
CA ASP A 294 -20.04 14.63 25.66
C ASP A 294 -20.28 15.41 24.35
N ILE A 295 -19.94 14.80 23.22
CA ILE A 295 -20.05 15.45 21.91
C ILE A 295 -21.49 15.84 21.54
N ARG A 296 -22.51 15.20 22.15
CA ARG A 296 -23.92 15.55 21.90
C ARG A 296 -24.32 16.84 22.62
N HIS A 297 -23.70 17.18 23.74
CA HIS A 297 -23.87 18.51 24.35
C HIS A 297 -23.41 19.63 23.39
N VAL A 298 -22.33 19.39 22.63
CA VAL A 298 -21.87 20.35 21.61
C VAL A 298 -22.94 20.54 20.52
N VAL A 299 -23.55 19.46 20.03
CA VAL A 299 -24.67 19.54 19.07
C VAL A 299 -25.86 20.31 19.64
N GLU A 300 -26.23 20.02 20.88
CA GLU A 300 -27.33 20.69 21.59
C GLU A 300 -27.07 22.19 21.75
N TRP A 301 -25.87 22.57 22.15
CA TRP A 301 -25.50 23.97 22.33
C TRP A 301 -25.35 24.74 21.02
N LEU A 302 -24.83 24.10 19.96
CA LEU A 302 -24.78 24.69 18.63
C LEU A 302 -26.18 24.86 18.01
N THR A 303 -27.17 24.09 18.46
CA THR A 303 -28.58 24.28 18.03
C THR A 303 -29.23 25.46 18.76
N HIS A 304 -28.78 25.77 19.98
CA HIS A 304 -29.28 26.88 20.78
C HIS A 304 -28.28 28.05 20.77
N THR A 305 -28.28 28.84 19.69
CA THR A 305 -27.27 29.88 19.40
C THR A 305 -27.13 30.99 20.44
N GLN A 306 -28.03 31.06 21.43
CA GLN A 306 -28.03 32.04 22.53
C GLN A 306 -27.77 31.40 23.91
N SER A 307 -27.46 30.09 23.96
CA SER A 307 -27.18 29.38 25.21
C SER A 307 -26.02 30.04 25.96
N GLN A 308 -26.25 30.37 27.23
CA GLN A 308 -25.22 30.94 28.12
C GLN A 308 -24.46 29.87 28.90
N ILE A 309 -24.84 28.60 28.77
CA ILE A 309 -24.19 27.48 29.48
C ILE A 309 -22.71 27.38 29.07
N PRO A 310 -22.33 27.36 27.77
CA PRO A 310 -20.92 27.15 27.40
C PRO A 310 -20.02 28.33 27.75
N PRO A 311 -20.42 29.61 27.57
CA PRO A 311 -19.66 30.72 28.12
C PRO A 311 -19.50 30.66 29.64
N ALA A 312 -20.53 30.26 30.39
CA ALA A 312 -20.45 30.11 31.85
C ALA A 312 -19.47 29.01 32.26
N VAL A 313 -19.46 27.87 31.55
CA VAL A 313 -18.47 26.81 31.74
C VAL A 313 -17.06 27.33 31.48
N LEU A 314 -16.82 27.97 30.34
CA LEU A 314 -15.48 28.51 30.03
C LEU A 314 -15.03 29.52 31.09
N GLU A 315 -15.90 30.40 31.56
CA GLU A 315 -15.58 31.38 32.59
C GLU A 315 -15.24 30.73 33.95
N GLN A 316 -16.02 29.73 34.37
CA GLN A 316 -15.81 29.00 35.63
C GLN A 316 -14.54 28.14 35.62
N TYR A 317 -14.14 27.63 34.45
CA TYR A 317 -12.98 26.76 34.27
C TYR A 317 -11.73 27.49 33.76
N GLY A 318 -11.65 28.82 33.96
CA GLY A 318 -10.41 29.58 33.77
C GLY A 318 -10.19 30.17 32.37
N TYR A 319 -11.21 30.22 31.53
CA TYR A 319 -11.17 30.79 30.18
C TYR A 319 -12.10 32.02 29.98
N PRO A 320 -12.01 33.08 30.82
CA PRO A 320 -12.91 34.24 30.74
C PRO A 320 -12.79 35.01 29.41
N GLU A 321 -11.60 35.12 28.81
CA GLU A 321 -11.41 35.74 27.50
C GLU A 321 -12.12 34.98 26.38
N LEU A 322 -12.04 33.64 26.43
CA LEU A 322 -12.71 32.79 25.45
C LEU A 322 -14.23 32.87 25.62
N ALA A 323 -14.72 32.91 26.86
CA ALA A 323 -16.13 33.17 27.16
C ALA A 323 -16.60 34.52 26.60
N ARG A 324 -15.82 35.60 26.79
CA ARG A 324 -16.10 36.92 26.21
C ARG A 324 -16.14 36.89 24.68
N THR A 325 -15.19 36.20 24.06
CA THR A 325 -15.13 36.01 22.60
C THR A 325 -16.35 35.25 22.09
N MET A 326 -16.74 34.17 22.79
CA MET A 326 -17.93 33.38 22.44
C MET A 326 -19.21 34.21 22.55
N ARG A 327 -19.39 35.00 23.62
CA ARG A 327 -20.52 35.95 23.75
C ARG A 327 -20.50 37.01 22.65
N GLY A 328 -19.32 37.50 22.26
CA GLY A 328 -19.15 38.38 21.10
C GLY A 328 -19.66 37.75 19.81
N LYS A 329 -19.36 36.47 19.57
CA LYS A 329 -19.89 35.71 18.42
C LYS A 329 -21.41 35.45 18.53
N GLN A 330 -22.00 35.44 19.72
CA GLN A 330 -23.45 35.32 19.93
C GLN A 330 -24.21 36.63 19.70
N SER A 331 -23.54 37.78 19.86
CA SER A 331 -24.13 39.12 19.77
C SER A 331 -24.04 39.77 18.37
N VAL A 332 -23.36 39.13 17.41
CA VAL A 332 -23.38 39.56 16.01
C VAL A 332 -24.79 39.48 15.41
N ASN A 333 -24.98 40.07 14.22
CA ASN A 333 -26.30 40.04 13.58
C ASN A 333 -26.78 38.60 13.35
N ALA A 334 -28.10 38.39 13.42
CA ALA A 334 -28.68 37.05 13.40
C ALA A 334 -28.24 36.22 12.18
N LYS A 335 -28.20 36.81 10.99
CA LYS A 335 -27.79 36.13 9.76
C LYS A 335 -26.35 35.63 9.80
N GLN A 336 -25.42 36.43 10.31
CA GLN A 336 -24.01 36.04 10.46
C GLN A 336 -23.83 34.99 11.55
N ARG A 337 -24.51 35.17 12.69
CA ARG A 337 -24.50 34.20 13.79
C ARG A 337 -24.99 32.84 13.28
N ASP A 338 -26.18 32.80 12.70
CA ASP A 338 -26.79 31.56 12.23
C ASP A 338 -25.89 30.87 11.18
N GLY A 339 -25.22 31.65 10.32
CA GLY A 339 -24.21 31.13 9.38
C GLY A 339 -23.02 30.42 10.04
N PHE A 340 -22.44 30.98 11.13
CA PHE A 340 -21.33 30.32 11.85
C PHE A 340 -21.78 29.03 12.54
N TYR A 341 -22.96 29.04 13.16
CA TYR A 341 -23.50 27.90 13.88
C TYR A 341 -23.93 26.78 12.94
N ASP A 342 -24.57 27.09 11.81
CA ASP A 342 -24.96 26.11 10.80
C ASP A 342 -23.73 25.43 10.18
N MET A 343 -22.65 26.19 9.93
CA MET A 343 -21.38 25.63 9.49
C MET A 343 -20.78 24.67 10.54
N ALA A 344 -20.72 25.08 11.82
CA ALA A 344 -20.20 24.25 12.89
C ALA A 344 -21.03 22.95 13.08
N ARG A 345 -22.37 23.04 12.98
CA ARG A 345 -23.27 21.88 13.08
C ARG A 345 -23.04 20.86 11.97
N ARG A 346 -22.69 21.32 10.76
CA ARG A 346 -22.44 20.44 9.60
C ARG A 346 -21.31 19.44 9.87
N PHE A 347 -20.28 19.84 10.63
CA PHE A 347 -19.16 18.95 11.02
C PHE A 347 -19.60 17.77 11.88
N LEU A 348 -20.75 17.89 12.57
CA LEU A 348 -21.31 16.88 13.46
C LEU A 348 -22.49 16.12 12.86
N SER A 349 -22.80 16.32 11.57
CA SER A 349 -23.90 15.63 10.88
C SER A 349 -23.87 14.10 10.96
N PRO A 350 -22.73 13.39 11.08
CA PRO A 350 -22.75 11.94 11.31
C PRO A 350 -23.45 11.53 12.60
N LEU A 351 -23.55 12.43 13.60
CA LEU A 351 -24.25 12.18 14.86
C LEU A 351 -25.77 12.26 14.76
N ASP A 352 -26.32 12.61 13.58
CA ASP A 352 -27.76 12.56 13.34
C ASP A 352 -28.25 11.11 13.22
N GLU A 353 -27.38 10.17 12.85
CA GLU A 353 -27.65 8.73 12.89
C GLU A 353 -27.45 8.21 14.32
N PRO A 354 -28.51 7.72 15.01
CA PRO A 354 -28.42 7.31 16.41
C PRO A 354 -27.35 6.25 16.68
N ARG A 355 -27.17 5.29 15.76
CA ARG A 355 -26.14 4.24 15.89
C ARG A 355 -24.72 4.81 15.89
N TYR A 356 -24.49 5.90 15.17
CA TYR A 356 -23.18 6.55 15.11
C TYR A 356 -22.95 7.39 16.35
N ALA A 357 -24.00 8.06 16.85
CA ALA A 357 -23.95 8.78 18.10
C ALA A 357 -23.66 7.85 19.28
N GLU A 358 -24.33 6.69 19.38
CA GLU A 358 -24.04 5.68 20.41
C GLU A 358 -22.56 5.25 20.44
N ALA A 359 -21.87 5.23 19.29
CA ALA A 359 -20.47 4.84 19.23
C ALA A 359 -19.49 5.87 19.85
N VAL A 360 -19.97 7.07 20.19
CA VAL A 360 -19.16 8.17 20.75
C VAL A 360 -19.75 8.79 22.02
N LEU A 361 -20.77 8.15 22.60
CA LEU A 361 -21.43 8.63 23.80
C LEU A 361 -21.13 7.74 24.99
N PRO A 362 -21.06 8.31 26.21
CA PRO A 362 -20.86 7.51 27.41
C PRO A 362 -22.09 6.66 27.71
N ASN A 363 -21.89 5.58 28.48
CA ASN A 363 -22.96 4.69 28.94
C ASN A 363 -24.13 5.44 29.62
N ARG A 364 -23.82 6.55 30.30
CA ARG A 364 -24.80 7.47 30.84
C ARG A 364 -24.33 8.90 30.59
N ARG A 365 -25.19 9.69 29.94
CA ARG A 365 -24.95 11.11 29.74
C ARG A 365 -25.20 11.89 31.04
N VAL A 366 -24.69 13.11 31.08
CA VAL A 366 -25.04 14.10 32.09
C VAL A 366 -26.02 15.13 31.52
N VAL A 367 -26.64 15.93 32.37
CA VAL A 367 -27.36 17.14 31.98
C VAL A 367 -26.60 18.32 32.56
N ILE A 368 -26.17 19.21 31.68
CA ILE A 368 -25.42 20.42 32.03
C ILE A 368 -26.35 21.62 31.95
N GLY A 369 -26.47 22.35 33.04
CA GLY A 369 -27.28 23.56 33.14
C GLY A 369 -26.58 24.64 33.95
N THR A 370 -27.31 25.73 34.20
CA THR A 370 -26.89 26.79 35.13
C THR A 370 -27.96 26.99 36.18
N ASP A 371 -27.56 27.21 37.44
CA ASP A 371 -28.49 27.57 38.50
C ASP A 371 -28.96 29.04 38.41
N THR A 372 -29.75 29.49 39.39
CA THR A 372 -30.25 30.87 39.47
C THR A 372 -29.15 31.93 39.65
N HIS A 373 -27.95 31.52 40.04
CA HIS A 373 -26.77 32.38 40.22
C HIS A 373 -25.80 32.31 39.03
N GLY A 374 -26.16 31.57 37.97
CA GLY A 374 -25.32 31.38 36.79
C GLY A 374 -24.17 30.38 37.00
N GLN A 375 -24.16 29.63 38.10
CA GLN A 375 -23.17 28.58 38.35
C GLN A 375 -23.52 27.32 37.56
N VAL A 376 -22.51 26.66 36.98
CA VAL A 376 -22.72 25.44 36.21
C VAL A 376 -23.12 24.31 37.14
N THR A 377 -24.19 23.60 36.77
CA THR A 377 -24.70 22.43 37.49
C THR A 377 -24.68 21.21 36.58
N ILE A 378 -24.33 20.05 37.16
CA ILE A 378 -24.26 18.77 36.46
C ILE A 378 -25.16 17.81 37.20
N THR A 379 -26.11 17.21 36.49
CA THR A 379 -27.01 16.19 37.04
C THR A 379 -26.96 14.91 36.21
N PRO A 380 -27.25 13.73 36.80
CA PRO A 380 -27.31 12.48 36.04
C PRO A 380 -28.34 12.56 34.92
N GLY A 381 -27.91 12.26 33.70
CA GLY A 381 -28.77 12.25 32.52
C GLY A 381 -29.22 10.85 32.12
N GLN A 382 -29.57 10.73 30.85
CA GLN A 382 -30.11 9.53 30.24
C GLN A 382 -29.05 8.42 30.09
N HIS A 383 -29.46 7.17 30.33
CA HIS A 383 -28.68 5.98 29.97
C HIS A 383 -28.74 5.73 28.46
N VAL A 384 -27.58 5.44 27.85
CA VAL A 384 -27.44 5.22 26.40
C VAL A 384 -27.23 3.74 26.08
N HIS A 385 -26.24 3.11 26.71
CA HIS A 385 -25.85 1.71 26.50
C HIS A 385 -24.90 1.18 27.60
N ASP A 386 -24.52 -0.10 27.52
CA ASP A 386 -23.57 -0.77 28.41
C ASP A 386 -22.27 -1.20 27.69
N LEU A 387 -21.92 -0.53 26.59
CA LEU A 387 -20.71 -0.82 25.83
C LEU A 387 -19.42 -0.50 26.63
N PRO A 388 -18.32 -1.24 26.41
CA PRO A 388 -17.02 -0.87 26.97
C PRO A 388 -16.48 0.40 26.30
N GLU A 389 -15.77 1.23 27.06
CA GLU A 389 -15.05 2.36 26.50
C GLU A 389 -13.72 1.89 25.90
N PHE A 390 -13.39 2.37 24.70
CA PHE A 390 -12.06 2.29 24.11
C PHE A 390 -11.22 3.49 24.56
N ILE A 391 -10.05 3.20 25.12
CA ILE A 391 -9.12 4.19 25.66
C ILE A 391 -7.85 4.15 24.82
N ALA A 392 -7.59 5.22 24.07
CA ALA A 392 -6.45 5.32 23.15
C ALA A 392 -5.10 5.23 23.88
N ASP A 393 -4.98 5.84 25.06
CA ASP A 393 -3.78 5.78 25.90
C ASP A 393 -3.43 4.34 26.31
N GLU A 394 -4.43 3.53 26.64
CA GLU A 394 -4.19 2.11 26.94
C GLU A 394 -3.82 1.33 25.67
N PHE A 395 -4.49 1.63 24.55
CA PHE A 395 -4.28 0.93 23.29
C PHE A 395 -2.85 1.04 22.77
N VAL A 396 -2.25 2.24 22.82
CA VAL A 396 -0.90 2.48 22.27
C VAL A 396 0.21 1.77 23.04
N THR A 397 -0.06 1.36 24.28
CA THR A 397 0.87 0.59 25.13
C THR A 397 0.75 -0.93 24.94
N ARG A 398 -0.23 -1.40 24.17
CA ARG A 398 -0.56 -2.83 23.99
C ARG A 398 -0.19 -3.33 22.59
N THR A 399 -0.37 -4.63 22.38
CA THR A 399 -0.27 -5.32 21.07
C THR A 399 -1.63 -5.39 20.34
N ASP A 400 -2.60 -4.61 20.82
CA ASP A 400 -3.96 -4.56 20.31
C ASP A 400 -4.02 -4.10 18.85
N THR A 401 -5.15 -4.32 18.18
CA THR A 401 -5.36 -3.88 16.79
C THR A 401 -6.68 -3.17 16.63
N MET A 402 -6.65 -1.97 16.04
CA MET A 402 -7.82 -1.19 15.69
C MET A 402 -8.07 -1.26 14.18
N TYR A 403 -9.22 -1.78 13.78
CA TYR A 403 -9.73 -1.67 12.41
C TYR A 403 -10.78 -0.56 12.34
N ALA A 404 -10.40 0.59 11.82
CA ALA A 404 -11.30 1.71 11.52
C ALA A 404 -11.82 1.57 10.09
N LEU A 405 -13.03 1.03 9.94
CA LEU A 405 -13.64 0.73 8.65
C LEU A 405 -14.73 1.74 8.31
N SER A 406 -14.59 2.39 7.16
CA SER A 406 -15.58 3.35 6.66
C SER A 406 -15.58 3.41 5.14
N LYS A 407 -16.74 3.67 4.56
CA LYS A 407 -17.01 3.83 3.13
C LYS A 407 -17.45 5.26 2.87
N ASP A 408 -16.89 5.83 1.80
CA ASP A 408 -17.29 7.13 1.29
C ASP A 408 -18.71 7.08 0.68
N GLY A 409 -19.45 8.18 0.79
CA GLY A 409 -20.83 8.33 0.32
C GLY A 409 -21.84 8.79 1.39
N PRO A 410 -23.13 8.85 1.03
CA PRO A 410 -24.19 9.27 1.95
C PRO A 410 -24.25 8.39 3.21
N GLY A 411 -24.19 9.01 4.39
CA GLY A 411 -24.12 8.29 5.67
C GLY A 411 -22.71 7.79 6.03
N SER A 412 -21.66 8.44 5.51
CA SER A 412 -20.27 8.18 5.90
C SER A 412 -20.02 8.38 7.39
N SER A 413 -19.31 7.44 8.01
CA SER A 413 -18.76 7.57 9.38
C SER A 413 -17.32 8.11 9.39
N SER A 414 -16.83 8.66 8.26
CA SER A 414 -15.44 9.09 8.09
C SER A 414 -14.99 10.12 9.11
N ALA A 415 -15.85 11.03 9.57
CA ALA A 415 -15.50 12.02 10.60
C ALA A 415 -15.21 11.40 11.95
N ILE A 416 -16.08 10.49 12.39
CA ILE A 416 -15.90 9.76 13.64
C ILE A 416 -14.68 8.82 13.54
N SER A 417 -14.51 8.16 12.40
CA SER A 417 -13.35 7.29 12.14
C SER A 417 -12.05 8.08 12.11
N SER A 418 -12.05 9.28 11.51
CA SER A 418 -10.90 10.18 11.48
C SER A 418 -10.56 10.69 12.88
N ALA A 419 -11.58 11.01 13.70
CA ALA A 419 -11.37 11.41 15.10
C ALA A 419 -10.75 10.27 15.93
N LEU A 420 -11.21 9.03 15.75
CA LEU A 420 -10.62 7.86 16.41
C LEU A 420 -9.16 7.63 15.98
N VAL A 421 -8.89 7.65 14.68
CA VAL A 421 -7.53 7.45 14.13
C VAL A 421 -6.60 8.58 14.58
N GLY A 422 -7.06 9.83 14.53
CA GLY A 422 -6.32 11.00 14.99
C GLY A 422 -5.99 10.92 16.48
N GLN A 423 -6.99 10.60 17.31
CA GLN A 423 -6.79 10.43 18.76
C GLN A 423 -5.78 9.32 19.08
N ILE A 424 -5.83 8.17 18.39
CA ILE A 424 -4.85 7.08 18.59
C ILE A 424 -3.44 7.55 18.23
N LEU A 425 -3.27 8.26 17.10
CA LEU A 425 -1.96 8.72 16.66
C LEU A 425 -1.40 9.82 17.56
N THR A 426 -2.24 10.72 18.06
CA THR A 426 -1.83 11.73 19.06
C THR A 426 -1.45 11.09 20.39
N CYS A 427 -2.22 10.14 20.90
CA CYS A 427 -1.83 9.39 22.11
C CYS A 427 -0.51 8.61 21.91
N ALA A 428 -0.26 8.10 20.70
CA ALA A 428 1.01 7.43 20.40
C ALA A 428 2.19 8.41 20.38
N GLU A 429 1.99 9.61 19.81
CA GLU A 429 2.96 10.69 19.84
C GLU A 429 3.29 11.10 21.28
N GLU A 430 2.27 11.38 22.10
CA GLU A 430 2.43 11.73 23.51
C GLU A 430 3.11 10.62 24.32
N TYR A 431 2.73 9.35 24.09
CA TYR A 431 3.35 8.22 24.78
C TYR A 431 4.83 8.06 24.39
N SER A 432 5.20 8.32 23.13
CA SER A 432 6.59 8.31 22.68
C SER A 432 7.42 9.41 23.36
N GLU A 433 6.86 10.61 23.53
CA GLU A 433 7.52 11.76 24.17
C GLU A 433 7.71 11.55 25.69
N GLN A 434 6.91 10.68 26.31
CA GLN A 434 7.06 10.30 27.71
C GLN A 434 8.17 9.26 27.94
N GLN A 435 8.69 8.62 26.89
CA GLN A 435 9.77 7.64 27.01
C GLN A 435 11.14 8.32 27.05
N GLU A 436 12.10 7.71 27.76
CA GLU A 436 13.49 8.20 27.82
C GLU A 436 14.15 8.27 26.44
N SER A 437 13.77 7.38 25.52
CA SER A 437 14.28 7.38 24.14
C SER A 437 13.54 8.34 23.20
N GLU A 438 12.50 9.03 23.67
CA GLU A 438 11.54 9.79 22.85
C GLU A 438 10.90 8.95 21.73
N ARG A 439 10.86 7.61 21.92
CA ARG A 439 10.33 6.63 20.97
C ARG A 439 9.42 5.63 21.66
N MET A 440 8.46 5.13 20.89
CA MET A 440 7.66 3.96 21.24
C MET A 440 8.57 2.77 21.56
N PRO A 441 8.49 2.15 22.75
CA PRO A 441 9.34 1.00 23.10
C PRO A 441 9.09 -0.20 22.18
N ILE A 442 7.81 -0.41 21.84
CA ILE A 442 7.38 -1.33 20.78
C ILE A 442 6.67 -0.48 19.71
N PRO A 443 7.14 -0.47 18.46
CA PRO A 443 6.60 0.37 17.41
C PRO A 443 5.11 0.15 17.12
N LEU A 444 4.36 1.24 16.96
CA LEU A 444 2.98 1.23 16.47
C LEU A 444 3.00 1.21 14.94
N THR A 445 2.27 0.28 14.31
CA THR A 445 2.15 0.21 12.84
C THR A 445 0.81 0.73 12.38
N ALA A 446 0.79 1.86 11.67
CA ALA A 446 -0.40 2.49 11.13
C ALA A 446 -0.51 2.28 9.62
N VAL A 447 -1.40 1.38 9.21
CA VAL A 447 -1.68 1.03 7.82
C VAL A 447 -2.95 1.75 7.38
N LEU A 448 -2.75 2.87 6.67
CA LEU A 448 -3.84 3.73 6.19
C LEU A 448 -4.16 3.38 4.72
N ASP A 449 -4.91 2.30 4.52
CA ASP A 449 -5.38 1.92 3.18
C ASP A 449 -6.52 2.86 2.75
N GLU A 450 -6.37 3.49 1.58
CA GLU A 450 -7.32 4.48 1.08
C GLU A 450 -7.48 5.67 2.05
N ALA A 451 -6.38 6.14 2.65
CA ALA A 451 -6.35 7.32 3.54
C ALA A 451 -7.07 8.53 2.95
N ALA A 452 -6.97 8.72 1.63
CA ALA A 452 -7.64 9.78 0.89
C ALA A 452 -9.19 9.77 1.04
N ASN A 453 -9.78 8.61 1.28
CA ASN A 453 -11.23 8.45 1.39
C ASN A 453 -11.71 8.39 2.85
N ILE A 454 -10.87 7.87 3.77
CA ILE A 454 -11.31 7.48 5.12
C ILE A 454 -10.76 8.41 6.19
N CYS A 455 -9.46 8.70 6.14
CA CYS A 455 -8.70 9.39 7.16
C CYS A 455 -8.08 10.64 6.54
N LYS A 456 -8.93 11.61 6.19
CA LYS A 456 -8.51 12.90 5.66
C LYS A 456 -7.89 13.77 6.78
N ILE A 457 -6.87 13.28 7.47
CA ILE A 457 -6.31 14.00 8.63
C ILE A 457 -5.43 15.14 8.11
N GLU A 458 -5.77 16.37 8.48
CA GLU A 458 -5.05 17.59 8.06
C GLU A 458 -3.55 17.53 8.38
N ASP A 459 -3.20 16.98 9.55
CA ASP A 459 -1.84 16.86 10.05
C ASP A 459 -1.03 15.71 9.43
N LEU A 460 -1.63 14.82 8.63
CA LEU A 460 -0.93 13.64 8.12
C LEU A 460 0.39 13.98 7.39
N PRO A 461 0.45 15.01 6.51
CA PRO A 461 1.71 15.45 5.91
C PRO A 461 2.79 15.85 6.91
N ARG A 462 2.40 16.52 8.01
CA ARG A 462 3.31 16.97 9.06
C ARG A 462 3.86 15.80 9.84
N TRP A 463 3.03 14.80 10.14
CA TRP A 463 3.40 13.59 10.86
C TRP A 463 4.48 12.75 10.16
N TYR A 464 4.48 12.71 8.84
CA TYR A 464 5.51 12.00 8.06
C TYR A 464 6.94 12.46 8.37
N SER A 465 7.13 13.71 8.80
CA SER A 465 8.46 14.26 9.09
C SER A 465 9.06 13.81 10.42
N HIS A 466 8.25 13.29 11.36
CA HIS A 466 8.73 13.04 12.73
C HIS A 466 8.21 11.74 13.38
N PHE A 467 7.16 11.12 12.84
CA PHE A 467 6.62 9.86 13.39
C PHE A 467 7.59 8.68 13.25
N GLY A 468 8.33 8.61 12.15
CA GLY A 468 9.41 7.62 11.99
C GLY A 468 10.47 7.76 13.08
N GLY A 469 10.77 8.99 13.49
CA GLY A 469 11.64 9.35 14.61
C GLY A 469 11.10 8.98 16.00
N ARG A 470 9.81 8.64 16.11
CA ARG A 470 9.11 8.29 17.36
C ARG A 470 8.73 6.82 17.44
N GLY A 471 9.05 5.99 16.44
CA GLY A 471 8.62 4.60 16.40
C GLY A 471 7.13 4.43 16.02
N ILE A 472 6.54 5.42 15.35
CA ILE A 472 5.19 5.36 14.79
C ILE A 472 5.31 5.16 13.28
N ILE A 473 5.04 3.94 12.81
CA ILE A 473 5.27 3.52 11.42
C ILE A 473 4.04 3.80 10.58
N LEU A 474 4.05 4.94 9.88
CA LEU A 474 2.99 5.30 8.94
C LEU A 474 3.20 4.64 7.57
N ILE A 475 2.19 3.92 7.08
CA ILE A 475 2.15 3.33 5.75
C ILE A 475 0.86 3.76 5.06
N THR A 476 0.96 4.71 4.12
CA THR A 476 -0.20 5.29 3.43
C THR A 476 -0.29 4.81 2.00
N PHE A 477 -1.48 4.41 1.56
CA PHE A 477 -1.72 3.88 0.23
C PHE A 477 -2.54 4.83 -0.65
N PHE A 478 -1.98 5.21 -1.80
CA PHE A 478 -2.63 6.02 -2.82
C PHE A 478 -2.73 5.29 -4.16
N GLN A 479 -3.80 5.56 -4.89
CA GLN A 479 -3.94 5.11 -6.28
C GLN A 479 -3.13 5.98 -7.24
N SER A 480 -3.01 7.27 -6.93
CA SER A 480 -2.19 8.24 -7.66
C SER A 480 -1.76 9.39 -6.74
N PRO A 481 -0.66 10.10 -7.05
CA PRO A 481 -0.25 11.33 -6.36
C PRO A 481 -1.38 12.38 -6.29
N SER A 482 -2.13 12.52 -7.37
CA SER A 482 -3.25 13.47 -7.47
C SER A 482 -4.35 13.26 -6.42
N GLN A 483 -4.51 12.05 -5.85
CA GLN A 483 -5.46 11.84 -4.75
C GLN A 483 -5.03 12.60 -3.48
N GLY A 484 -3.75 12.58 -3.16
CA GLY A 484 -3.22 13.30 -2.01
C GLY A 484 -3.20 14.81 -2.23
N GLU A 485 -2.76 15.26 -3.41
CA GLU A 485 -2.79 16.67 -3.78
C GLU A 485 -4.20 17.28 -3.70
N LYS A 486 -5.24 16.49 -4.00
CA LYS A 486 -6.65 16.92 -3.91
C LYS A 486 -7.09 17.21 -2.47
N ILE A 487 -6.48 16.57 -1.47
CA ILE A 487 -6.91 16.62 -0.07
C ILE A 487 -6.08 17.62 0.72
N TRP A 488 -4.76 17.51 0.64
CA TRP A 488 -3.85 18.35 1.42
C TRP A 488 -3.28 19.53 0.63
N GLY A 489 -3.58 19.62 -0.67
CA GLY A 489 -2.92 20.56 -1.56
C GLY A 489 -1.56 20.05 -2.03
N ARG A 490 -1.08 20.64 -3.12
CA ARG A 490 0.15 20.18 -3.80
C ARG A 490 1.40 20.36 -2.94
N GLU A 491 1.51 21.46 -2.20
CA GLU A 491 2.70 21.79 -1.41
C GLU A 491 2.83 20.86 -0.20
N ALA A 492 1.78 20.73 0.63
CA ALA A 492 1.81 19.85 1.79
C ALA A 492 1.99 18.39 1.38
N PHE A 493 1.31 17.94 0.32
CA PHE A 493 1.49 16.58 -0.19
C PHE A 493 2.91 16.34 -0.73
N LYS A 494 3.50 17.31 -1.42
CA LYS A 494 4.90 17.21 -1.84
C LYS A 494 5.84 17.09 -0.64
N SER A 495 5.64 17.91 0.41
CA SER A 495 6.43 17.80 1.65
C SER A 495 6.27 16.42 2.31
N MET A 496 5.07 15.84 2.30
CA MET A 496 4.81 14.48 2.79
C MET A 496 5.61 13.43 2.00
N VAL A 497 5.62 13.53 0.67
CA VAL A 497 6.38 12.61 -0.20
C VAL A 497 7.88 12.78 -0.01
N ASP A 498 8.36 14.02 0.10
CA ASP A 498 9.79 14.34 0.28
C ASP A 498 10.29 13.91 1.68
N ALA A 499 9.43 13.91 2.70
CA ALA A 499 9.75 13.41 4.05
C ALA A 499 9.68 11.88 4.19
N CYS A 500 9.10 11.18 3.20
CA CYS A 500 8.85 9.75 3.29
C CYS A 500 10.15 8.94 3.10
N SER A 501 10.41 7.97 3.98
CA SER A 501 11.59 7.10 3.89
C SER A 501 11.48 6.11 2.72
N VAL A 502 10.27 5.61 2.44
CA VAL A 502 10.03 4.56 1.43
C VAL A 502 8.92 4.95 0.46
N ILE A 503 9.24 5.03 -0.83
CA ILE A 503 8.24 5.12 -1.91
C ILE A 503 8.11 3.76 -2.58
N TRP A 504 6.94 3.14 -2.46
CA TRP A 504 6.61 1.86 -3.08
C TRP A 504 5.71 2.09 -4.30
N TYR A 505 6.23 1.87 -5.50
CA TYR A 505 5.47 2.01 -6.74
C TYR A 505 5.05 0.65 -7.31
N GLY A 506 3.75 0.36 -7.26
CA GLY A 506 3.17 -0.92 -7.66
C GLY A 506 2.71 -1.00 -9.12
N GLY A 507 2.79 0.09 -9.89
CA GLY A 507 2.35 0.19 -11.29
C GLY A 507 0.95 0.79 -11.50
N ASN A 508 0.58 0.99 -12.77
CA ASN A 508 -0.74 1.47 -13.21
C ASN A 508 -1.15 2.86 -12.67
N VAL A 509 -0.21 3.82 -12.66
CA VAL A 509 -0.46 5.24 -12.34
C VAL A 509 -0.30 6.07 -13.61
N GLU A 510 -1.20 7.03 -13.85
CA GLU A 510 -1.21 7.85 -15.07
C GLU A 510 -0.49 9.21 -14.94
N ASP A 511 -0.05 9.57 -13.73
CA ASP A 511 0.62 10.84 -13.43
C ASP A 511 1.99 10.94 -14.14
N ASP A 512 2.08 11.82 -15.14
CA ASP A 512 3.29 11.94 -15.97
C ASP A 512 4.47 12.57 -15.24
N ALA A 513 4.23 13.52 -14.32
CA ALA A 513 5.28 14.18 -13.56
C ALA A 513 5.94 13.21 -12.57
N PHE A 514 5.11 12.45 -11.85
CA PHE A 514 5.57 11.41 -10.93
C PHE A 514 6.36 10.32 -11.65
N LEU A 515 5.84 9.83 -12.79
CA LEU A 515 6.56 8.82 -13.59
C LEU A 515 7.87 9.35 -14.17
N SER A 516 7.94 10.64 -14.53
CA SER A 516 9.21 11.27 -14.94
C SER A 516 10.21 11.23 -13.80
N GLY A 517 9.80 11.66 -12.61
CA GLY A 517 10.65 11.66 -11.43
C GLY A 517 11.17 10.26 -11.08
N LEU A 518 10.34 9.22 -11.21
CA LEU A 518 10.78 7.83 -11.01
C LEU A 518 11.80 7.37 -12.06
N VAL A 519 11.59 7.71 -13.34
CA VAL A 519 12.57 7.40 -14.41
C VAL A 519 13.91 8.09 -14.14
N ASP A 520 13.86 9.36 -13.76
CA ASP A 520 15.06 10.15 -13.45
C ASP A 520 15.79 9.61 -12.22
N ALA A 521 15.04 9.18 -11.18
CA ALA A 521 15.60 8.59 -9.97
C ALA A 521 16.26 7.22 -10.21
N VAL A 522 15.72 6.40 -11.13
CA VAL A 522 16.37 5.14 -11.53
C VAL A 522 17.63 5.41 -12.36
N GLY A 523 17.58 6.41 -13.24
CA GLY A 523 18.71 6.83 -14.05
C GLY A 523 18.90 6.03 -15.33
N THR A 524 20.17 5.95 -15.77
CA THR A 524 20.56 5.52 -17.12
C THR A 524 21.62 4.44 -17.09
N HIS A 525 21.65 3.60 -18.13
CA HIS A 525 22.68 2.60 -18.38
C HIS A 525 23.29 2.80 -19.78
N TYR A 526 24.47 2.24 -20.00
CA TYR A 526 25.14 2.26 -21.29
C TYR A 526 24.83 0.98 -22.06
N VAL A 527 24.40 1.12 -23.31
CA VAL A 527 24.12 0.01 -24.22
C VAL A 527 25.13 0.05 -25.36
N ASP A 528 25.81 -1.07 -25.60
CA ASP A 528 26.63 -1.23 -26.80
C ASP A 528 25.71 -1.51 -28.00
N THR A 529 25.74 -0.61 -28.98
CA THR A 529 24.98 -0.75 -30.22
C THR A 529 25.93 -1.17 -31.33
N GLU A 530 25.87 -2.46 -31.70
CA GLU A 530 26.53 -2.95 -32.91
C GLU A 530 25.75 -2.52 -34.15
N SER A 531 26.28 -1.55 -34.90
CA SER A 531 25.76 -1.23 -36.23
C SER A 531 26.48 -2.09 -37.27
N ARG A 532 25.74 -2.97 -37.93
CA ARG A 532 26.24 -3.80 -39.04
C ARG A 532 25.73 -3.23 -40.36
N SER A 533 26.59 -2.54 -41.09
CA SER A 533 26.27 -2.11 -42.45
C SER A 533 26.54 -3.25 -43.43
N ARG A 534 25.54 -3.63 -44.22
CA ARG A 534 25.72 -4.51 -45.39
C ARG A 534 25.72 -3.64 -46.63
N SER A 535 26.80 -3.64 -47.39
CA SER A 535 26.82 -3.05 -48.72
C SER A 535 25.93 -3.87 -49.65
N ALA A 536 24.92 -3.23 -50.23
CA ALA A 536 24.09 -3.85 -51.27
C ALA A 536 24.80 -3.69 -52.62
N GLY A 537 25.64 -4.65 -52.99
CA GLY A 537 26.32 -4.70 -54.28
C GLY A 537 26.55 -6.14 -54.73
N PHE A 538 26.12 -6.49 -55.94
CA PHE A 538 26.14 -7.86 -56.49
C PHE A 538 27.55 -8.35 -56.88
N PHE A 539 28.59 -7.52 -56.76
CA PHE A 539 29.96 -7.85 -57.22
C PHE A 539 31.11 -7.40 -56.28
N THR A 540 30.86 -7.12 -54.99
CA THR A 540 31.95 -6.75 -54.06
C THR A 540 32.07 -7.74 -52.90
N SER A 541 33.30 -8.09 -52.56
CA SER A 541 33.64 -8.98 -51.45
C SER A 541 33.06 -8.45 -50.14
N SER A 542 32.30 -9.31 -49.46
CA SER A 542 31.59 -9.04 -48.21
C SER A 542 32.55 -8.69 -47.06
N GLN A 543 32.94 -7.42 -46.95
CA GLN A 543 33.41 -6.86 -45.68
C GLN A 543 32.24 -6.22 -44.95
N ALA A 544 31.67 -6.96 -44.00
CA ALA A 544 30.76 -6.38 -43.02
C ALA A 544 31.59 -5.53 -42.04
N SER A 545 31.39 -4.21 -42.06
CA SER A 545 31.96 -3.33 -41.06
C SER A 545 31.08 -3.41 -39.81
N VAL A 546 31.68 -3.76 -38.67
CA VAL A 546 31.05 -3.74 -37.34
C VAL A 546 31.62 -2.53 -36.63
N SER A 547 30.78 -1.52 -36.40
CA SER A 547 31.14 -0.39 -35.56
C SER A 547 30.36 -0.49 -34.24
N ASN A 548 31.09 -0.52 -33.12
CA ASN A 548 30.49 -0.46 -31.79
C ASN A 548 30.34 1.00 -31.37
N ASN A 549 29.15 1.36 -30.92
CA ASN A 549 28.86 2.70 -30.41
C ASN A 549 28.11 2.58 -29.08
N TRP A 550 28.66 3.20 -28.04
CA TRP A 550 28.05 3.22 -26.71
C TRP A 550 27.02 4.33 -26.64
N GLN A 551 25.75 3.97 -26.41
CA GLN A 551 24.68 4.94 -26.23
C GLN A 551 24.17 4.90 -24.80
N LYS A 552 24.03 6.07 -24.17
CA LYS A 552 23.40 6.23 -22.87
C LYS A 552 21.89 6.19 -23.03
N GLU A 553 21.22 5.25 -22.38
CA GLU A 553 19.76 5.08 -22.42
C GLU A 553 19.18 4.98 -20.99
N ASN A 554 17.96 5.48 -20.79
CA ASN A 554 17.27 5.32 -19.50
C ASN A 554 17.03 3.83 -19.23
N VAL A 555 17.19 3.40 -17.97
CA VAL A 555 16.94 1.99 -17.60
C VAL A 555 15.46 1.65 -17.83
N PHE A 556 14.55 2.54 -17.44
CA PHE A 556 13.12 2.43 -17.74
C PHE A 556 12.64 3.63 -18.55
N GLU A 557 11.73 3.40 -19.49
CA GLU A 557 10.90 4.47 -20.04
C GLU A 557 9.59 4.58 -19.24
N LYS A 558 8.91 5.74 -19.32
CA LYS A 558 7.59 5.94 -18.68
C LYS A 558 6.58 4.85 -19.05
N ARG A 559 6.62 4.37 -20.30
CA ARG A 559 5.74 3.29 -20.75
C ARG A 559 6.01 1.97 -20.04
N ASP A 560 7.25 1.72 -19.61
CA ASP A 560 7.65 0.50 -18.92
C ASP A 560 7.12 0.55 -17.48
N LEU A 561 7.19 1.72 -16.83
CA LEU A 561 6.58 1.95 -15.52
C LEU A 561 5.05 1.92 -15.55
N ARG A 562 4.41 2.46 -16.60
CA ARG A 562 2.94 2.35 -16.79
C ARG A 562 2.51 0.89 -16.96
N ALA A 563 3.27 0.12 -17.74
CA ALA A 563 3.00 -1.29 -18.02
C ALA A 563 3.65 -2.26 -17.02
N LEU A 564 4.08 -1.77 -15.84
CA LEU A 564 4.78 -2.58 -14.85
C LEU A 564 3.96 -3.85 -14.50
N PRO A 565 4.56 -5.06 -14.52
CA PRO A 565 3.83 -6.28 -14.23
C PRO A 565 3.22 -6.26 -12.83
N LYS A 566 2.06 -6.92 -12.66
CA LYS A 566 1.39 -7.01 -11.36
C LYS A 566 2.27 -7.64 -10.29
N THR A 567 3.22 -8.48 -10.66
CA THR A 567 4.18 -9.18 -9.79
C THR A 567 5.39 -8.33 -9.40
N ARG A 568 5.57 -7.13 -9.98
CA ARG A 568 6.73 -6.27 -9.75
C ARG A 568 6.34 -4.93 -9.15
N ALA A 569 7.21 -4.41 -8.31
CA ALA A 569 7.16 -3.06 -7.76
C ALA A 569 8.54 -2.41 -7.86
N LEU A 570 8.57 -1.09 -7.92
CA LEU A 570 9.78 -0.30 -7.78
C LEU A 570 9.78 0.29 -6.37
N VAL A 571 10.85 0.09 -5.61
CA VAL A 571 10.96 0.57 -4.23
C VAL A 571 12.10 1.56 -4.15
N THR A 572 11.81 2.78 -3.73
CA THR A 572 12.80 3.80 -3.41
C THR A 572 12.92 3.89 -1.90
N ILE A 573 14.14 3.77 -1.38
CA ILE A 573 14.47 3.98 0.02
C ILE A 573 15.37 5.21 0.10
N GLY A 574 15.15 6.09 1.09
CA GLY A 574 15.95 7.29 1.29
C GLY A 574 17.45 6.97 1.29
N GLY A 575 18.23 7.70 0.48
CA GLY A 575 19.67 7.48 0.35
C GLY A 575 20.10 6.46 -0.72
N SER A 576 19.16 5.68 -1.27
CA SER A 576 19.41 4.65 -2.29
C SER A 576 18.70 4.94 -3.62
N THR A 577 19.26 4.47 -4.73
CA THR A 577 18.51 4.50 -6.01
C THR A 577 17.36 3.49 -5.95
N PRO A 578 16.24 3.73 -6.67
CA PRO A 578 15.13 2.79 -6.68
C PRO A 578 15.54 1.39 -7.12
N ILE A 579 14.93 0.36 -6.53
CA ILE A 579 15.23 -1.07 -6.75
C ILE A 579 13.99 -1.77 -7.28
N LEU A 580 14.15 -2.63 -8.27
CA LEU A 580 13.05 -3.48 -8.74
C LEU A 580 12.91 -4.72 -7.86
N VAL A 581 11.71 -4.92 -7.31
CA VAL A 581 11.36 -6.07 -6.47
C VAL A 581 10.19 -6.87 -7.05
N ARG A 582 10.20 -8.17 -6.82
CA ARG A 582 9.01 -9.03 -6.86
C ARG A 582 8.19 -8.77 -5.60
N LYS A 583 6.90 -8.51 -5.78
CA LYS A 583 5.97 -8.23 -4.69
C LYS A 583 5.86 -9.42 -3.73
N ALA A 584 5.93 -9.16 -2.42
CA ALA A 584 5.77 -10.15 -1.37
C ALA A 584 4.28 -10.43 -1.11
N PHE A 585 3.62 -11.16 -2.01
CA PHE A 585 2.22 -11.52 -1.83
C PHE A 585 2.04 -12.40 -0.59
N TRP A 586 1.04 -12.10 0.23
CA TRP A 586 0.75 -12.88 1.44
C TRP A 586 0.52 -14.37 1.18
N GLY A 587 0.10 -14.75 -0.02
CA GLY A 587 -0.14 -16.15 -0.39
C GLY A 587 1.12 -17.01 -0.44
N ASP A 588 2.29 -16.37 -0.55
CA ASP A 588 3.61 -16.99 -0.60
C ASP A 588 4.43 -16.70 0.69
N SER A 589 3.79 -16.14 1.73
CA SER A 589 4.45 -15.79 2.99
C SER A 589 4.26 -16.87 4.06
N LEU A 590 5.02 -16.76 5.16
CA LEU A 590 4.87 -17.61 6.35
C LEU A 590 3.47 -17.55 6.99
N PHE A 591 2.67 -16.52 6.65
CA PHE A 591 1.32 -16.34 7.15
C PHE A 591 0.24 -16.93 6.24
N ALA A 592 0.60 -17.52 5.09
CA ALA A 592 -0.36 -17.87 4.05
C ALA A 592 -1.52 -18.75 4.56
N ASP A 593 -1.23 -19.76 5.39
CA ASP A 593 -2.25 -20.66 5.94
C ASP A 593 -3.10 -20.00 7.03
N ALA A 594 -2.47 -19.27 7.96
CA ALA A 594 -3.17 -18.49 8.98
C ALA A 594 -4.11 -17.44 8.36
N ILE A 595 -3.69 -16.79 7.26
CA ILE A 595 -4.53 -15.85 6.51
C ILE A 595 -5.71 -16.55 5.84
N ARG A 596 -5.48 -17.73 5.22
CA ARG A 596 -6.55 -18.53 4.61
C ARG A 596 -7.59 -18.94 5.67
N GLN A 597 -7.13 -19.35 6.85
CA GLN A 597 -7.99 -19.68 7.98
C GLN A 597 -8.76 -18.46 8.48
N SER A 598 -8.08 -17.35 8.77
CA SER A 598 -8.69 -16.07 9.17
C SER A 598 -9.81 -15.64 8.21
N LYS A 599 -9.59 -15.80 6.90
CA LYS A 599 -10.58 -15.44 5.86
C LYS A 599 -11.81 -16.34 5.87
N GLN A 600 -11.68 -17.60 6.28
CA GLN A 600 -12.80 -18.51 6.42
C GLN A 600 -13.58 -18.21 7.70
N GLU A 601 -12.87 -18.04 8.81
CA GLU A 601 -13.47 -17.80 10.14
C GLU A 601 -14.17 -16.46 10.23
N SER A 602 -13.57 -15.39 9.67
CA SER A 602 -14.14 -14.04 9.66
C SER A 602 -15.47 -13.94 8.90
N LYS A 603 -15.76 -14.88 7.99
CA LYS A 603 -17.05 -14.98 7.30
C LYS A 603 -18.10 -15.76 8.09
N GLN A 604 -17.66 -16.64 9.00
CA GLN A 604 -18.53 -17.57 9.71
C GLN A 604 -18.88 -17.09 11.12
N HIS A 605 -18.02 -16.30 11.76
CA HIS A 605 -18.21 -15.85 13.13
C HIS A 605 -18.82 -14.44 13.18
N ALA A 606 -19.92 -14.29 13.93
CA ALA A 606 -20.23 -13.03 14.62
C ALA A 606 -19.02 -12.63 15.50
N PRO A 607 -18.78 -11.34 15.81
CA PRO A 607 -17.58 -10.90 16.54
C PRO A 607 -17.42 -11.66 17.87
N ALA A 608 -16.64 -12.75 17.84
CA ALA A 608 -16.45 -13.66 18.95
C ALA A 608 -15.36 -13.13 19.89
N GLN A 609 -15.52 -13.48 21.17
CA GLN A 609 -14.91 -12.90 22.35
C GLN A 609 -13.41 -12.58 22.25
N GLN A 610 -13.12 -11.36 22.70
CA GLN A 610 -11.79 -10.77 22.83
C GLN A 610 -11.00 -11.46 23.95
N LYS A 611 -9.87 -12.08 23.63
CA LYS A 611 -8.89 -12.51 24.64
C LYS A 611 -8.13 -11.26 25.12
N ALA A 612 -8.21 -10.95 26.41
CA ALA A 612 -7.38 -9.93 27.02
C ALA A 612 -6.03 -10.57 27.36
N LEU A 613 -4.95 -10.14 26.72
CA LEU A 613 -3.60 -10.54 27.08
C LEU A 613 -2.96 -9.45 27.96
N PRO A 614 -2.11 -9.84 28.94
CA PRO A 614 -1.29 -8.90 29.69
C PRO A 614 -0.32 -8.12 28.78
N VAL A 615 0.14 -6.97 29.25
CA VAL A 615 1.09 -6.10 28.54
C VAL A 615 2.37 -6.87 28.21
N GLY A 616 2.78 -6.87 26.94
CA GLY A 616 4.05 -7.46 26.48
C GLY A 616 4.04 -8.97 26.24
N GLU A 617 2.90 -9.66 26.45
CA GLU A 617 2.78 -11.09 26.16
C GLU A 617 1.96 -11.33 24.89
N SER A 618 2.55 -12.03 23.92
CA SER A 618 1.84 -12.60 22.77
C SER A 618 1.89 -14.12 22.89
N GLU A 619 0.72 -14.78 22.91
CA GLU A 619 0.67 -16.25 22.82
C GLU A 619 0.80 -16.65 21.36
N TRP A 620 2.01 -16.56 20.82
CA TRP A 620 2.33 -17.29 19.59
C TRP A 620 2.28 -18.78 19.91
N SER A 621 1.43 -19.54 19.21
CA SER A 621 1.44 -20.99 19.37
C SER A 621 2.80 -21.54 18.94
N ALA A 622 3.35 -22.47 19.71
CA ALA A 622 4.63 -23.13 19.44
C ALA A 622 4.71 -23.80 18.05
N VAL A 623 3.59 -23.94 17.33
CA VAL A 623 3.54 -24.49 15.97
C VAL A 623 4.28 -23.62 14.95
N VAL A 624 4.43 -22.31 15.19
CA VAL A 624 5.27 -21.44 14.34
C VAL A 624 6.72 -21.34 14.85
N SER A 625 6.95 -21.67 16.13
CA SER A 625 8.30 -21.68 16.73
C SER A 625 9.19 -22.81 16.18
N ASP A 626 8.59 -23.86 15.60
CA ASP A 626 9.30 -24.96 14.92
C ASP A 626 9.61 -24.68 13.44
N MET A 627 9.13 -23.56 12.87
CA MET A 627 9.52 -23.12 11.53
C MET A 627 10.83 -22.33 11.59
N VAL A 628 11.91 -23.07 11.77
CA VAL A 628 13.29 -22.59 11.60
C VAL A 628 13.40 -21.90 10.24
N VAL A 629 13.71 -20.59 10.26
CA VAL A 629 14.29 -19.88 9.11
C VAL A 629 15.48 -20.71 8.64
N PRO A 630 15.54 -21.19 7.39
CA PRO A 630 16.69 -21.97 6.94
C PRO A 630 17.95 -21.15 7.16
N SER A 631 18.79 -21.57 8.10
CA SER A 631 20.15 -21.07 8.22
C SER A 631 20.88 -21.51 6.95
N GLU A 632 21.33 -20.57 6.13
CA GLU A 632 22.17 -20.81 4.94
C GLU A 632 23.59 -21.33 5.29
N ASP A 633 23.76 -22.09 6.37
CA ASP A 633 25.04 -22.66 6.79
C ASP A 633 25.26 -24.11 6.31
N GLN A 634 24.52 -24.55 5.29
CA GLN A 634 24.79 -25.83 4.62
C GLN A 634 24.92 -25.67 3.11
N ALA A 635 25.93 -24.91 2.69
CA ALA A 635 26.53 -25.03 1.37
C ALA A 635 28.06 -25.17 1.52
N GLU A 636 28.54 -26.39 1.21
CA GLU A 636 29.93 -26.75 0.87
C GLU A 636 31.04 -26.42 1.89
N THR A 637 31.29 -27.37 2.80
CA THR A 637 32.58 -27.48 3.48
C THR A 637 33.67 -27.93 2.50
N ALA A 638 34.51 -26.99 2.05
CA ALA A 638 35.87 -27.26 1.62
C ALA A 638 36.83 -26.33 2.40
N PRO A 639 37.96 -26.81 2.94
CA PRO A 639 38.82 -26.03 3.80
C PRO A 639 39.66 -25.05 2.95
N ILE A 640 39.49 -23.75 3.19
CA ILE A 640 40.36 -22.69 2.64
C ILE A 640 41.24 -22.14 3.78
N PRO A 641 42.55 -21.89 3.54
CA PRO A 641 43.51 -21.54 4.59
C PRO A 641 43.28 -20.16 5.20
N LEU A 642 43.67 -20.03 6.48
CA LEU A 642 43.67 -18.81 7.28
C LEU A 642 44.51 -17.69 6.67
N GLU A 643 43.89 -16.54 6.36
CA GLU A 643 44.50 -15.21 6.28
C GLU A 643 43.42 -14.09 6.22
N PRO A 644 43.76 -12.81 6.49
CA PRO A 644 43.55 -12.06 7.73
C PRO A 644 42.23 -11.21 7.72
N PRO A 645 41.91 -10.37 8.75
CA PRO A 645 40.53 -9.98 9.07
C PRO A 645 39.89 -9.07 7.99
N PRO A 646 38.55 -9.08 7.86
CA PRO A 646 37.86 -8.38 6.79
C PRO A 646 37.98 -6.86 6.93
N GLU A 647 38.25 -6.22 5.80
CA GLU A 647 38.11 -4.77 5.65
C GLU A 647 36.70 -4.33 6.05
N THR A 648 36.68 -3.26 6.83
CA THR A 648 35.54 -2.63 7.47
C THR A 648 34.38 -2.33 6.51
N SER A 649 33.16 -2.65 6.97
CA SER A 649 31.93 -2.24 6.31
C SER A 649 31.85 -0.70 6.25
N ARG A 650 31.09 -0.18 5.28
CA ARG A 650 30.88 1.27 5.10
C ARG A 650 30.28 1.94 6.35
N ALA A 651 29.62 1.17 7.21
CA ALA A 651 29.08 1.63 8.49
C ALA A 651 30.20 2.10 9.45
N ASP A 652 31.30 1.35 9.58
CA ASP A 652 32.40 1.71 10.50
C ASP A 652 33.10 3.02 10.07
N ARG A 653 33.06 3.37 8.78
CA ARG A 653 33.71 4.60 8.26
C ARG A 653 32.86 5.85 8.43
N LEU A 654 31.54 5.72 8.52
CA LEU A 654 30.62 6.86 8.71
C LEU A 654 30.39 7.19 10.19
N PHE A 655 30.46 6.18 11.08
CA PHE A 655 30.20 6.39 12.50
C PHE A 655 31.45 6.74 13.33
N HIS A 656 32.65 6.69 12.73
CA HIS A 656 33.90 7.13 13.37
C HIS A 656 34.49 8.43 12.80
N SER A 657 33.84 9.10 11.84
CA SER A 657 34.27 10.42 11.40
C SER A 657 33.79 11.51 12.36
N GLU A 658 34.73 11.98 13.19
CA GLU A 658 34.74 13.17 14.04
C GLU A 658 33.75 14.29 13.63
N PHE A 659 32.54 14.32 14.20
CA PHE A 659 31.73 15.56 14.27
C PHE A 659 30.70 15.56 15.42
N LEU A 660 30.99 14.92 16.57
CA LEU A 660 30.27 15.16 17.82
C LEU A 660 31.23 15.02 19.01
N ALA A 661 32.19 15.93 19.08
CA ALA A 661 32.90 16.22 20.32
C ALA A 661 33.30 17.70 20.33
N LYS A 662 32.46 18.53 20.94
CA LYS A 662 32.86 19.65 21.80
C LYS A 662 31.64 20.31 22.43
N ASP A 663 31.66 20.26 23.76
CA ASP A 663 31.13 21.18 24.77
C ASP A 663 29.74 21.80 24.62
#